data_AF-A0A816FL75-F1
#
_entry.id   AF-A0A816FL75-F1
#
_cell.length_a   1.000
_cell.length_b   1.000
_cell.length_c   1.000
_cell.angle_alpha   90.00
_cell.angle_beta   90.00
_cell.angle_gamma   90.00
#
_symmetry.space_group_name_H-M   'P 1'
#
loop_
_entity.id
_entity.type
_entity.pdbx_description
1 polymer ?
#
loop_
_entity_poly.entity_id
_entity_poly.type
_entity_poly.pdbx_seq_one_letter_code
_entity_poly.pdbx_strand_id
1 'polypeptide(L)'
;TLTESKEEYFKRFLEQVNEWLQWFDRFLTISLYIIEWLKNLNVDGAAQLLRDIHNAKDNSSTTVIQMKTIVERILKLFQPFNDLQRLCHLFNCLTSFQMIDGGELNTRMDSANYIRDLKRLQPNSSFHIPAKTIISKSFPIQDRQHVQWSIASDKFPCDIEIQYSLAEVQGDIKLLYKKKKKNVAVEKHVLQGEFETQRAGQLTITIDNEKLHNPRTVWYRIIQTSLSTCHLFNGIFNMFSQKYHKRFAGSIKEKEIAELLDKVFQFIDSVLDGSVSLRDMTDLKLVFCDKNIHIREEVQKLFMNRSSNNGTNRQRSSTVIVANPTDKEIEQVCEWLQIFQYYSHINIILNCIEQFDILSADDDDDFINHLKRLRDENCSLKEITQAYNTLKKQFQNLQGQHLQLIKTASECTLIIGIMKKSDLYSAHGRRRFQELRDNLTTQFQLQERNNMILNSWIIAYALCEPFVLKANNFDEFVDRIAKLSNFEEHSVKHIQIVNENAQMIKMWLSAEETTVLDNALITMEHLYRTGSVKICLRRLLNEESFFEIGYSIKKLANENEDEDEQRSDVLKFTLTKSDIDDHKRQLTFCNVDLQENMFHKKILLTEQLNLLRTVEDIYNILCKLETAGHPEYQLREENYDIHDRTDEIDHLLSDLRNDHQIRENRLKRAAETLTKNLDLIHRSLQANYDMWIHNLERYRQDHHLLYLFSNRQIMILIILLTRSTTQNQVKCQFLEKVCLSEDILRHKDNEMKLTIQCLIHYSRSLKLNNCDLSEMNITHHYETHRIEPYSNAETALKKLSQFLSEIFDNGRELFQRNHGNNENQQYLVTINSTQHNRIEKTPIEHNLDLDTCCVLLNLFQDRLPSAYQILWCSTANEDDIRLFFLRIRTFRYLTFVVMNIDQMHHRLREILLNEQDELTKQEQTHGTVYYFSNELTTS
;
A
#
# COMPACT_ATOMS: atom_id res chain seq x y z
N THR A 1 6.85 -76.87 -9.94
CA THR A 1 5.44 -77.07 -10.30
C THR A 1 4.64 -75.98 -9.60
N LEU A 2 4.11 -74.92 -10.21
CA LEU A 2 3.84 -74.58 -11.60
C LEU A 2 4.78 -73.46 -12.08
N THR A 3 5.11 -73.45 -13.37
CA THR A 3 5.60 -72.26 -14.08
C THR A 3 4.47 -71.23 -14.09
N GLU A 4 4.45 -70.31 -13.13
CA GLU A 4 3.63 -69.10 -13.25
C GLU A 4 3.97 -68.46 -14.60
N SER A 5 2.96 -68.19 -15.42
CA SER A 5 3.19 -67.47 -16.66
C SER A 5 3.81 -66.12 -16.30
N LYS A 6 4.69 -65.58 -17.16
CA LYS A 6 5.30 -64.26 -16.91
C LYS A 6 4.25 -63.17 -16.65
N GLU A 7 3.05 -63.34 -17.19
CA GLU A 7 1.89 -62.47 -16.98
C GLU A 7 1.34 -62.55 -15.54
N GLU A 8 1.26 -63.75 -14.96
CA GLU A 8 0.74 -63.93 -13.60
C GLU A 8 1.72 -63.40 -12.55
N TYR A 9 3.03 -63.59 -12.77
CA TYR A 9 4.08 -62.95 -11.97
C TYR A 9 4.02 -61.41 -12.07
N PHE A 10 3.87 -60.87 -13.28
CA PHE A 10 3.79 -59.42 -13.49
C PHE A 10 2.53 -58.82 -12.86
N LYS A 11 1.39 -59.52 -12.92
CA LYS A 11 0.15 -59.11 -12.25
C LYS A 11 0.30 -59.07 -10.73
N ARG A 12 0.88 -60.10 -10.11
CA ARG A 12 1.17 -60.10 -8.67
C ARG A 12 2.16 -59.02 -8.26
N PHE A 13 3.16 -58.76 -9.10
CA PHE A 13 4.09 -57.65 -8.89
C PHE A 13 3.37 -56.30 -8.91
N LEU A 14 2.46 -56.06 -9.87
CA LEU A 14 1.65 -54.83 -9.92
C LEU A 14 0.71 -54.70 -8.72
N GLU A 15 0.07 -55.79 -8.28
CA GLU A 15 -0.74 -55.81 -7.06
C GLU A 15 0.10 -55.43 -5.83
N GLN A 16 1.29 -56.01 -5.69
CA GLN A 16 2.22 -55.70 -4.60
C GLN A 16 2.74 -54.26 -4.64
N VAL A 17 3.03 -53.72 -5.84
CA VAL A 17 3.42 -52.31 -6.01
C VAL A 17 2.28 -51.38 -5.62
N ASN A 18 1.03 -51.70 -5.96
CA ASN A 18 -0.13 -50.90 -5.55
C ASN A 18 -0.32 -50.90 -4.02
N GLU A 19 -0.13 -52.04 -3.36
CA GLU A 19 -0.13 -52.11 -1.90
C GLU A 19 0.99 -51.26 -1.28
N TRP A 20 2.20 -51.32 -1.85
CA TRP A 20 3.32 -50.49 -1.41
C TRP A 20 3.05 -49.00 -1.58
N LEU A 21 2.50 -48.58 -2.71
CA LEU A 21 2.16 -47.19 -2.97
C LEU A 21 1.11 -46.67 -1.97
N GLN A 22 0.08 -47.47 -1.67
CA GLN A 22 -0.91 -47.13 -0.64
C GLN A 22 -0.27 -47.04 0.76
N TRP A 23 0.65 -47.96 1.07
CA TRP A 23 1.40 -47.92 2.33
C TRP A 23 2.29 -46.69 2.43
N PHE A 24 3.02 -46.35 1.36
CA PHE A 24 3.88 -45.16 1.29
C PHE A 24 3.04 -43.89 1.45
N ASP A 25 1.94 -43.75 0.71
CA ASP A 25 1.06 -42.58 0.83
C ASP A 25 0.53 -42.41 2.26
N ARG A 26 0.10 -43.51 2.90
CA ARG A 26 -0.35 -43.50 4.29
C ARG A 26 0.78 -43.14 5.26
N PHE A 27 1.97 -43.71 5.07
CA PHE A 27 3.14 -43.44 5.93
C PHE A 27 3.61 -42.00 5.81
N LEU A 28 3.72 -41.48 4.59
CA LEU A 28 4.11 -40.10 4.33
C LEU A 28 3.06 -39.13 4.89
N THR A 29 1.77 -39.44 4.74
CA THR A 29 0.68 -38.64 5.30
C THR A 29 0.72 -38.59 6.82
N ILE A 30 0.93 -39.72 7.51
CA ILE A 30 1.07 -39.75 8.98
C ILE A 30 2.30 -38.95 9.43
N SER A 31 3.40 -39.06 8.70
CA SER A 31 4.69 -38.47 9.08
C SER A 31 4.80 -36.97 8.78
N LEU A 32 4.04 -36.48 7.79
CA LEU A 32 4.08 -35.09 7.30
C LEU A 32 3.93 -34.08 8.44
N TYR A 33 2.97 -34.32 9.35
CA TYR A 33 2.64 -33.39 10.42
C TYR A 33 3.75 -33.26 11.48
N ILE A 34 4.39 -34.37 11.82
CA ILE A 34 5.51 -34.34 12.76
C ILE A 34 6.68 -33.61 12.12
N ILE A 35 6.92 -33.81 10.82
CA ILE A 35 8.02 -33.15 10.09
C ILE A 35 7.76 -31.65 9.92
N GLU A 36 6.51 -31.25 9.68
CA GLU A 36 6.11 -29.85 9.64
C GLU A 36 6.27 -29.18 11.02
N TRP A 37 5.88 -29.86 12.09
CA TRP A 37 6.11 -29.39 13.45
C TRP A 37 7.61 -29.22 13.75
N LEU A 38 8.45 -30.19 13.37
CA LEU A 38 9.91 -30.11 13.50
C LEU A 38 10.51 -28.99 12.64
N LYS A 39 9.98 -28.73 11.44
CA LYS A 39 10.38 -27.59 10.62
C LYS A 39 10.09 -26.27 11.34
N ASN A 40 8.91 -26.12 11.94
CA ASN A 40 8.54 -24.88 12.66
C ASN A 40 9.43 -24.64 13.89
N LEU A 41 10.06 -25.69 14.41
CA LEU A 41 11.08 -25.62 15.47
C LEU A 41 12.51 -25.45 14.93
N ASN A 42 12.69 -25.26 13.62
CA ASN A 42 14.00 -25.14 12.96
C ASN A 42 14.94 -26.35 13.21
N VAL A 43 14.38 -27.56 13.20
CA VAL A 43 15.19 -28.79 13.28
C VAL A 43 15.95 -29.03 11.98
N ASP A 44 17.24 -29.36 12.11
CA ASP A 44 18.12 -29.65 10.98
C ASP A 44 17.51 -30.69 10.04
N GLY A 45 17.47 -30.38 8.73
CA GLY A 45 16.99 -31.30 7.70
C GLY A 45 15.47 -31.45 7.57
N ALA A 46 14.66 -31.00 8.54
CA ALA A 46 13.21 -31.12 8.50
C ALA A 46 12.57 -30.32 7.34
N ALA A 47 13.07 -29.11 7.08
CA ALA A 47 12.59 -28.27 5.98
C ALA A 47 12.83 -28.89 4.60
N GLN A 48 14.00 -29.53 4.40
CA GLN A 48 14.30 -30.23 3.15
C GLN A 48 13.42 -31.47 3.01
N LEU A 49 13.26 -32.25 4.09
CA LEU A 49 12.45 -33.45 4.08
C LEU A 49 10.97 -33.15 3.80
N LEU A 50 10.43 -32.05 4.32
CA LEU A 50 9.07 -31.60 4.02
C LEU A 50 8.88 -31.32 2.52
N ARG A 51 9.85 -30.63 1.89
CA ARG A 51 9.82 -30.38 0.44
C ARG A 51 9.88 -31.68 -0.35
N ASP A 52 10.73 -32.61 0.06
CA ASP A 52 10.87 -33.90 -0.61
C ASP A 52 9.57 -34.73 -0.54
N ILE A 53 8.84 -34.66 0.58
CA ILE A 53 7.54 -35.32 0.75
C ILE A 53 6.47 -34.69 -0.17
N HIS A 54 6.36 -33.36 -0.19
CA HIS A 54 5.41 -32.69 -1.10
C HIS A 54 5.71 -33.01 -2.56
N ASN A 55 6.98 -32.94 -2.97
CA ASN A 55 7.40 -33.31 -4.33
C ASN A 55 7.03 -34.76 -4.68
N ALA A 56 7.16 -35.69 -3.73
CA ALA A 56 6.81 -37.09 -3.94
C ALA A 56 5.30 -37.33 -4.06
N LYS A 57 4.48 -36.51 -3.40
CA LYS A 57 3.00 -36.59 -3.46
C LYS A 57 2.42 -35.89 -4.70
N ASP A 58 2.98 -34.75 -5.09
CA ASP A 58 2.45 -33.95 -6.20
C ASP A 58 2.94 -34.44 -7.58
N ASN A 59 4.09 -35.11 -7.62
CA ASN A 59 4.67 -35.58 -8.88
C ASN A 59 4.34 -37.05 -9.18
N SER A 60 3.49 -37.27 -10.19
CA SER A 60 3.15 -38.59 -10.73
C SER A 60 4.34 -39.37 -11.30
N SER A 61 5.49 -38.73 -11.55
CA SER A 61 6.72 -39.38 -12.02
C SER A 61 7.63 -39.89 -10.88
N THR A 62 7.19 -39.83 -9.62
CA THR A 62 7.99 -40.26 -8.47
C THR A 62 8.18 -41.77 -8.48
N THR A 63 9.44 -42.22 -8.42
CA THR A 63 9.78 -43.64 -8.42
C THR A 63 9.66 -44.25 -7.02
N VAL A 64 9.39 -45.54 -6.94
CA VAL A 64 9.38 -46.30 -5.66
C VAL A 64 10.71 -46.17 -4.91
N ILE A 65 11.84 -46.05 -5.63
CA ILE A 65 13.17 -45.85 -5.05
C ILE A 65 13.25 -44.49 -4.32
N GLN A 66 12.74 -43.42 -4.94
CA GLN A 66 12.69 -42.10 -4.32
C GLN A 66 11.79 -42.09 -3.08
N MET A 67 10.62 -42.73 -3.15
CA MET A 67 9.73 -42.89 -1.98
C MET A 67 10.43 -43.63 -0.85
N LYS A 68 11.15 -44.72 -1.15
CA LYS A 68 11.94 -45.46 -0.17
C LYS A 68 13.03 -44.58 0.48
N THR A 69 13.77 -43.80 -0.29
CA THR A 69 14.81 -42.89 0.25
C THR A 69 14.21 -41.83 1.17
N ILE A 70 13.04 -41.29 0.84
CA ILE A 70 12.31 -40.35 1.71
C ILE A 70 11.93 -41.04 3.02
N VAL A 71 11.34 -42.24 2.95
CA VAL A 71 10.98 -43.02 4.14
C VAL A 71 12.19 -43.32 5.02
N GLU A 72 13.33 -43.73 4.45
CA GLU A 72 14.56 -43.98 5.23
C GLU A 72 15.05 -42.73 5.95
N ARG A 73 14.94 -41.55 5.33
CA ARG A 73 15.29 -40.28 5.97
C ARG A 73 14.32 -39.89 7.08
N ILE A 74 13.02 -40.13 6.89
CA ILE A 74 11.99 -39.95 7.95
C ILE A 74 12.29 -40.86 9.13
N LEU A 75 12.55 -42.14 8.89
CA LEU A 75 12.86 -43.11 9.94
C LEU A 75 14.14 -42.73 10.69
N LYS A 76 15.16 -42.23 9.99
CA LYS A 76 16.39 -41.73 10.62
C LYS A 76 16.13 -40.51 11.51
N LEU A 77 15.33 -39.55 11.02
CA LEU A 77 14.93 -38.36 11.79
C LEU A 77 14.13 -38.73 13.04
N PHE A 78 13.26 -39.73 12.95
CA PHE A 78 12.42 -40.17 14.06
C PHE A 78 13.12 -41.15 15.03
N GLN A 79 14.25 -41.75 14.64
CA GLN A 79 14.98 -42.73 15.45
C GLN A 79 15.31 -42.24 16.88
N PRO A 80 15.66 -40.96 17.13
CA PRO A 80 15.95 -40.48 18.48
C PRO A 80 14.73 -40.31 19.39
N PHE A 81 13.51 -40.32 18.85
CA PHE A 81 12.27 -40.01 19.57
C PHE A 81 11.75 -41.26 20.29
N ASN A 82 12.08 -41.42 21.57
CA ASN A 82 11.65 -42.56 22.40
C ASN A 82 10.12 -42.67 22.49
N ASP A 83 9.43 -41.53 22.50
CA ASP A 83 7.98 -41.41 22.68
C ASP A 83 7.24 -40.97 21.38
N LEU A 84 7.73 -41.36 20.20
CA LEU A 84 7.09 -40.98 18.91
C LEU A 84 5.60 -41.36 18.84
N GLN A 85 5.23 -42.51 19.41
CA GLN A 85 3.83 -42.96 19.47
C GLN A 85 2.95 -41.95 20.22
N ARG A 86 3.45 -41.36 21.31
CA ARG A 86 2.76 -40.33 22.07
C ARG A 86 2.54 -39.09 21.21
N LEU A 87 3.55 -38.63 20.49
CA LEU A 87 3.40 -37.51 19.55
C LEU A 87 2.35 -37.78 18.47
N CYS A 88 2.35 -38.97 17.87
CA CYS A 88 1.36 -39.34 16.85
C CYS A 88 -0.08 -39.30 17.37
N HIS A 89 -0.32 -39.73 18.63
CA HIS A 89 -1.64 -39.66 19.25
C HIS A 89 -2.04 -38.23 19.59
N LEU A 90 -1.09 -37.44 20.12
CA LEU A 90 -1.30 -36.04 20.49
C LEU A 90 -1.65 -35.16 19.28
N PHE A 91 -1.06 -35.45 18.12
CA PHE A 91 -1.30 -34.73 16.87
C PHE A 91 -2.45 -35.35 16.06
N ASN A 92 -3.09 -36.40 16.58
CA ASN A 92 -4.17 -37.13 15.92
C ASN A 92 -3.81 -37.55 14.47
N CYS A 93 -2.55 -37.94 14.22
CA CYS A 93 -2.02 -38.23 12.88
C CYS A 93 -2.71 -39.42 12.19
N LEU A 94 -3.52 -40.20 12.93
CA LEU A 94 -4.17 -41.41 12.45
C LEU A 94 -5.61 -41.19 11.98
N THR A 95 -6.23 -40.04 12.28
CA THR A 95 -7.64 -39.76 11.97
C THR A 95 -7.73 -38.62 10.97
N SER A 96 -8.19 -38.86 9.75
CA SER A 96 -8.21 -37.82 8.70
C SER A 96 -9.39 -36.85 8.82
N PHE A 97 -10.51 -37.30 9.37
CA PHE A 97 -11.76 -36.55 9.52
C PHE A 97 -12.57 -37.08 10.70
N GLN A 98 -13.14 -36.18 11.49
CA GLN A 98 -14.02 -36.51 12.62
C GLN A 98 -15.25 -35.59 12.58
N MET A 99 -16.43 -36.19 12.48
CA MET A 99 -17.70 -35.45 12.58
C MET A 99 -18.04 -35.24 14.05
N ILE A 100 -18.25 -33.99 14.47
CA ILE A 100 -18.72 -33.64 15.81
C ILE A 100 -20.25 -33.57 15.79
N ASP A 101 -20.80 -32.77 14.88
CA ASP A 101 -22.24 -32.60 14.68
C ASP A 101 -22.57 -32.56 13.17
N GLY A 102 -23.38 -33.52 12.71
CA GLY A 102 -23.86 -33.64 11.32
C GLY A 102 -24.89 -32.56 10.93
N GLY A 103 -25.34 -31.77 11.90
CA GLY A 103 -26.04 -30.53 11.67
C GLY A 103 -27.54 -30.61 11.95
N GLU A 104 -28.01 -29.67 12.77
CA GLU A 104 -29.38 -29.61 13.25
C GLU A 104 -29.93 -28.17 13.20
N LEU A 105 -31.27 -28.04 13.26
CA LEU A 105 -31.93 -26.73 13.33
C LEU A 105 -31.88 -26.23 14.77
N ASN A 106 -31.16 -25.14 15.00
CA ASN A 106 -31.07 -24.52 16.30
C ASN A 106 -32.37 -23.76 16.62
N THR A 107 -33.14 -24.29 17.57
CA THR A 107 -34.42 -23.69 17.99
C THR A 107 -34.27 -22.53 18.96
N ARG A 108 -33.06 -22.29 19.51
CA ARG A 108 -32.77 -21.19 20.44
C ARG A 108 -32.34 -19.91 19.74
N MET A 109 -31.83 -20.00 18.50
CA MET A 109 -31.40 -18.85 17.71
C MET A 109 -32.47 -18.42 16.71
N ASP A 110 -32.87 -17.14 16.80
CA ASP A 110 -33.78 -16.52 15.83
C ASP A 110 -33.04 -16.16 14.53
N SER A 111 -33.50 -16.73 13.41
CA SER A 111 -32.95 -16.48 12.07
C SER A 111 -32.91 -14.98 11.73
N ALA A 112 -33.92 -14.21 12.12
CA ALA A 112 -33.99 -12.78 11.81
C ALA A 112 -32.90 -11.97 12.51
N ASN A 113 -32.63 -12.26 13.79
CA ASN A 113 -31.57 -11.61 14.55
C ASN A 113 -30.19 -12.03 14.02
N TYR A 114 -30.00 -13.32 13.74
CA TYR A 114 -28.76 -13.83 13.16
C TYR A 114 -28.42 -13.18 11.81
N ILE A 115 -29.40 -13.04 10.90
CA ILE A 115 -29.19 -12.36 9.61
C ILE A 115 -28.89 -10.87 9.81
N ARG A 116 -29.52 -10.21 10.78
CA ARG A 116 -29.25 -8.80 11.11
C ARG A 116 -27.79 -8.61 11.55
N ASP A 117 -27.30 -9.49 12.42
CA ASP A 117 -25.92 -9.44 12.91
C ASP A 117 -24.91 -9.72 11.79
N LEU A 118 -25.18 -10.70 10.91
CA LEU A 118 -24.33 -10.95 9.74
C LEU A 118 -24.30 -9.77 8.77
N LYS A 119 -25.42 -9.09 8.52
CA LYS A 119 -25.43 -7.88 7.68
C LYS A 119 -24.55 -6.77 8.25
N ARG A 120 -24.51 -6.64 9.58
CA ARG A 120 -23.70 -5.62 10.27
C ARG A 120 -22.21 -5.97 10.29
N LEU A 121 -21.89 -7.24 10.57
CA LEU A 121 -20.51 -7.66 10.87
C LEU A 121 -19.79 -8.28 9.66
N GLN A 122 -20.52 -8.92 8.75
CA GLN A 122 -19.97 -9.65 7.60
C GLN A 122 -20.90 -9.56 6.37
N PRO A 123 -21.04 -8.37 5.75
CA PRO A 123 -22.01 -8.13 4.67
C PRO A 123 -21.81 -9.03 3.45
N ASN A 124 -20.59 -9.52 3.24
CA ASN A 124 -20.22 -10.38 2.10
C ASN A 124 -20.55 -11.87 2.32
N SER A 125 -21.01 -12.27 3.51
CA SER A 125 -21.30 -13.67 3.86
C SER A 125 -22.71 -14.12 3.40
N SER A 126 -23.03 -13.84 2.13
CA SER A 126 -24.27 -14.27 1.50
C SER A 126 -24.07 -14.67 0.04
N PHE A 127 -25.02 -15.40 -0.52
CA PHE A 127 -25.12 -15.57 -1.97
C PHE A 127 -26.57 -15.62 -2.43
N HIS A 128 -26.78 -15.11 -3.63
CA HIS A 128 -28.10 -15.04 -4.26
C HIS A 128 -28.39 -16.32 -5.02
N ILE A 129 -29.59 -16.86 -4.83
CA ILE A 129 -30.07 -18.06 -5.52
C ILE A 129 -31.24 -17.65 -6.40
N PRO A 130 -31.07 -17.66 -7.74
CA PRO A 130 -32.15 -17.42 -8.69
C PRO A 130 -33.28 -18.43 -8.53
N ALA A 131 -34.47 -18.07 -9.00
CA ALA A 131 -35.60 -18.99 -9.06
C ALA A 131 -35.30 -20.17 -10.00
N LYS A 132 -35.78 -21.37 -9.65
CA LYS A 132 -35.67 -22.59 -10.47
C LYS A 132 -34.23 -23.02 -10.82
N THR A 133 -33.26 -22.76 -9.94
CA THR A 133 -31.87 -23.20 -10.13
C THR A 133 -31.36 -24.00 -8.94
N ILE A 134 -30.35 -24.83 -9.19
CA ILE A 134 -29.55 -25.47 -8.14
C ILE A 134 -28.22 -24.72 -8.10
N ILE A 135 -27.82 -24.26 -6.92
CA ILE A 135 -26.52 -23.62 -6.72
C ILE A 135 -25.71 -24.43 -5.73
N SER A 136 -24.47 -24.72 -6.11
CA SER A 136 -23.44 -25.25 -5.22
C SER A 136 -22.37 -24.19 -5.02
N LYS A 137 -22.10 -23.84 -3.76
CA LYS A 137 -21.01 -22.95 -3.38
C LYS A 137 -20.00 -23.75 -2.56
N SER A 138 -18.76 -23.75 -3.01
CA SER A 138 -17.65 -24.47 -2.37
C SER A 138 -16.76 -23.50 -1.61
N PHE A 139 -16.35 -23.92 -0.41
CA PHE A 139 -15.53 -23.16 0.51
C PHE A 139 -14.27 -23.96 0.82
N PRO A 140 -13.07 -23.40 0.57
CA PRO A 140 -11.83 -24.07 0.90
C PRO A 140 -11.71 -24.16 2.43
N ILE A 141 -11.47 -25.38 2.91
CA ILE A 141 -11.13 -25.65 4.30
C ILE A 141 -9.64 -25.99 4.34
N GLN A 142 -8.89 -25.26 5.16
CA GLN A 142 -7.46 -25.50 5.32
C GLN A 142 -7.19 -26.82 6.05
N ASP A 143 -5.92 -27.25 6.07
CA ASP A 143 -5.51 -28.37 6.91
C ASP A 143 -5.77 -28.07 8.38
N ARG A 144 -6.07 -29.13 9.15
CA ARG A 144 -6.17 -29.10 10.62
C ARG A 144 -7.15 -28.02 11.11
N GLN A 145 -8.41 -28.10 10.71
CA GLN A 145 -9.43 -27.13 11.09
C GLN A 145 -10.54 -27.81 11.89
N HIS A 146 -10.93 -27.19 12.99
CA HIS A 146 -12.25 -27.31 13.56
C HIS A 146 -13.14 -26.31 12.81
N VAL A 147 -14.16 -26.82 12.13
CA VAL A 147 -15.02 -26.05 11.24
C VAL A 147 -16.42 -26.03 11.81
N GLN A 148 -16.87 -24.86 12.20
CA GLN A 148 -18.27 -24.59 12.52
C GLN A 148 -18.93 -23.93 11.32
N TRP A 149 -20.03 -24.47 10.86
CA TRP A 149 -20.80 -23.89 9.77
C TRP A 149 -22.23 -23.62 10.22
N SER A 150 -22.79 -22.51 9.76
CA SER A 150 -24.19 -22.14 10.02
C SER A 150 -24.80 -21.43 8.81
N ILE A 151 -26.10 -21.65 8.60
CA ILE A 151 -26.84 -21.20 7.43
C ILE A 151 -28.24 -20.74 7.85
N ALA A 152 -28.66 -19.60 7.30
CA ALA A 152 -30.00 -19.05 7.46
C ALA A 152 -30.48 -18.43 6.13
N SER A 153 -31.79 -18.29 5.94
CA SER A 153 -32.35 -17.58 4.79
C SER A 153 -33.38 -16.56 5.22
N ASP A 154 -33.50 -15.48 4.45
CA ASP A 154 -34.50 -14.45 4.67
C ASP A 154 -35.91 -14.90 4.28
N LYS A 155 -36.03 -15.90 3.39
CA LYS A 155 -37.31 -16.28 2.77
C LYS A 155 -37.41 -17.77 2.47
N PHE A 156 -38.51 -18.35 2.96
CA PHE A 156 -39.04 -19.69 2.65
C PHE A 156 -38.09 -20.87 2.93
N PRO A 157 -38.63 -22.06 3.19
CA PRO A 157 -37.80 -23.24 3.33
C PRO A 157 -37.13 -23.65 2.01
N CYS A 158 -35.98 -24.32 2.08
CA CYS A 158 -35.26 -24.86 0.92
C CYS A 158 -34.67 -26.26 1.19
N ASP A 159 -34.37 -27.00 0.13
CA ASP A 159 -33.66 -28.28 0.23
C ASP A 159 -32.15 -28.00 0.24
N ILE A 160 -31.45 -28.43 1.29
CA ILE A 160 -30.03 -28.14 1.54
C ILE A 160 -29.25 -29.47 1.66
N GLU A 161 -28.10 -29.53 0.98
CA GLU A 161 -27.12 -30.60 1.09
C GLU A 161 -25.74 -30.00 1.39
N ILE A 162 -25.08 -30.52 2.42
CA ILE A 162 -23.78 -30.03 2.89
C ILE A 162 -22.84 -31.23 2.95
N GLN A 163 -21.73 -31.12 2.24
CA GLN A 163 -20.74 -32.18 2.13
C GLN A 163 -19.33 -31.62 2.22
N TYR A 164 -18.41 -32.43 2.71
CA TYR A 164 -16.99 -32.14 2.75
C TYR A 164 -16.24 -33.13 1.87
N SER A 165 -15.38 -32.65 0.98
CA SER A 165 -14.56 -33.48 0.09
C SER A 165 -13.07 -33.15 0.25
N LEU A 166 -12.23 -34.16 0.38
CA LEU A 166 -10.78 -33.99 0.43
C LEU A 166 -10.22 -33.55 -0.93
N ALA A 167 -9.25 -32.63 -0.93
CA ALA A 167 -8.69 -32.06 -2.16
C ALA A 167 -7.91 -33.08 -3.02
N GLU A 168 -7.30 -34.09 -2.39
CA GLU A 168 -6.34 -35.00 -3.02
C GLU A 168 -6.93 -36.37 -3.42
N VAL A 169 -8.13 -36.73 -2.93
CA VAL A 169 -8.71 -38.07 -3.16
C VAL A 169 -10.05 -37.93 -3.89
N GLN A 170 -10.06 -38.22 -5.20
CA GLN A 170 -11.31 -38.34 -5.95
C GLN A 170 -12.17 -39.45 -5.33
N GLY A 171 -13.28 -39.06 -4.69
CA GLY A 171 -14.30 -39.98 -4.21
C GLY A 171 -14.50 -40.05 -2.69
N ASP A 172 -13.65 -39.42 -1.86
CA ASP A 172 -13.87 -39.41 -0.40
C ASP A 172 -14.72 -38.19 0.02
N ILE A 173 -16.03 -38.30 -0.25
CA ILE A 173 -17.04 -37.29 0.11
C ILE A 173 -17.68 -37.68 1.44
N LYS A 174 -17.49 -36.85 2.47
CA LYS A 174 -18.17 -36.96 3.76
C LYS A 174 -19.45 -36.13 3.73
N LEU A 175 -20.60 -36.80 3.80
CA LEU A 175 -21.89 -36.12 3.88
C LEU A 175 -22.10 -35.61 5.30
N LEU A 176 -22.17 -34.28 5.46
CA LEU A 176 -22.41 -33.66 6.77
C LEU A 176 -23.90 -33.60 7.02
N TYR A 177 -24.64 -32.95 6.11
CA TYR A 177 -26.09 -32.78 6.22
C TYR A 177 -26.78 -33.09 4.90
N LYS A 178 -27.88 -33.85 4.98
CA LYS A 178 -28.76 -34.08 3.82
C LYS A 178 -30.17 -34.36 4.25
N LYS A 179 -31.08 -33.43 3.94
CA LYS A 179 -32.50 -33.63 4.16
C LYS A 179 -33.26 -33.50 2.85
N LYS A 180 -33.24 -34.57 2.06
CA LYS A 180 -34.00 -34.64 0.81
C LYS A 180 -35.50 -34.73 1.10
N LYS A 181 -36.31 -33.88 0.45
CA LYS A 181 -37.80 -33.92 0.43
C LYS A 181 -38.52 -33.38 1.66
N LYS A 182 -37.90 -32.50 2.45
CA LYS A 182 -38.58 -31.78 3.54
C LYS A 182 -37.97 -30.38 3.67
N ASN A 183 -38.30 -29.48 2.73
CA ASN A 183 -38.32 -28.02 2.87
C ASN A 183 -37.80 -27.57 4.25
N VAL A 184 -36.49 -27.39 4.38
CA VAL A 184 -35.84 -27.10 5.66
C VAL A 184 -36.17 -25.66 6.04
N ALA A 185 -36.76 -25.47 7.22
CA ALA A 185 -37.27 -24.18 7.69
C ALA A 185 -36.15 -23.21 8.14
N VAL A 186 -35.15 -22.98 7.30
CA VAL A 186 -34.01 -22.07 7.58
C VAL A 186 -34.40 -20.59 7.60
N GLU A 187 -35.64 -20.27 7.21
CA GLU A 187 -36.27 -18.97 7.40
C GLU A 187 -36.73 -18.72 8.84
N LYS A 188 -36.87 -19.79 9.63
CA LYS A 188 -37.31 -19.72 11.04
C LYS A 188 -36.20 -20.05 12.01
N HIS A 189 -35.28 -20.93 11.62
CA HIS A 189 -34.22 -21.44 12.47
C HIS A 189 -32.88 -21.39 11.74
N VAL A 190 -31.79 -21.37 12.49
CA VAL A 190 -30.44 -21.45 11.93
C VAL A 190 -30.06 -22.93 11.83
N LEU A 191 -29.68 -23.39 10.64
CA LEU A 191 -29.08 -24.72 10.46
C LEU A 191 -27.59 -24.62 10.77
N GLN A 192 -27.07 -25.41 11.70
CA GLN A 192 -25.66 -25.37 12.10
C GLN A 192 -25.10 -26.78 12.26
N GLY A 193 -23.79 -26.96 12.11
CA GLY A 193 -23.08 -28.21 12.40
C GLY A 193 -21.56 -28.01 12.49
N GLU A 194 -20.85 -29.05 12.89
CA GLU A 194 -19.44 -28.97 13.29
C GLU A 194 -18.65 -30.23 12.91
N PHE A 195 -17.41 -30.04 12.45
CA PHE A 195 -16.49 -31.15 12.18
C PHE A 195 -15.03 -30.75 12.34
N GLU A 196 -14.17 -31.75 12.53
CA GLU A 196 -12.73 -31.62 12.51
C GLU A 196 -12.14 -32.28 11.27
N THR A 197 -11.20 -31.62 10.61
CA THR A 197 -10.42 -32.20 9.52
C THR A 197 -8.93 -32.06 9.81
N GLN A 198 -8.14 -33.10 9.52
CA GLN A 198 -6.67 -32.99 9.53
C GLN A 198 -6.11 -32.52 8.18
N ARG A 199 -6.91 -32.60 7.11
CA ARG A 199 -6.49 -32.31 5.75
C ARG A 199 -7.29 -31.18 5.10
N ALA A 200 -6.69 -30.52 4.13
CA ALA A 200 -7.34 -29.50 3.34
C ALA A 200 -8.38 -30.16 2.42
N GLY A 201 -9.47 -29.44 2.23
CA GLY A 201 -10.57 -29.92 1.41
C GLY A 201 -11.54 -28.81 1.07
N GLN A 202 -12.72 -29.19 0.63
CA GLN A 202 -13.77 -28.26 0.25
C GLN A 202 -15.07 -28.62 0.96
N LEU A 203 -15.59 -27.67 1.73
CA LEU A 203 -16.96 -27.71 2.21
C LEU A 203 -17.87 -27.18 1.09
N THR A 204 -18.77 -28.01 0.59
CA THR A 204 -19.71 -27.63 -0.47
C THR A 204 -21.11 -27.56 0.10
N ILE A 205 -21.72 -26.37 -0.01
CA ILE A 205 -23.12 -26.13 0.32
C ILE A 205 -23.90 -26.12 -1.00
N THR A 206 -24.82 -27.07 -1.15
CA THR A 206 -25.71 -27.18 -2.30
C THR A 206 -27.13 -26.86 -1.87
N ILE A 207 -27.77 -25.94 -2.58
CA ILE A 207 -29.14 -25.52 -2.33
C ILE A 207 -29.95 -25.75 -3.59
N ASP A 208 -30.97 -26.60 -3.46
CA ASP A 208 -31.90 -26.91 -4.52
C ASP A 208 -33.10 -25.96 -4.43
N ASN A 209 -33.17 -25.02 -5.38
CA ASN A 209 -34.28 -24.09 -5.57
C ASN A 209 -35.06 -24.41 -6.86
N GLU A 210 -34.91 -25.61 -7.43
CA GLU A 210 -35.50 -25.99 -8.73
C GLU A 210 -37.04 -25.93 -8.70
N LYS A 211 -37.63 -26.31 -7.57
CA LYS A 211 -39.10 -26.39 -7.38
C LYS A 211 -39.75 -25.09 -6.93
N LEU A 212 -38.98 -24.02 -6.73
CA LEU A 212 -39.45 -22.80 -6.07
C LEU A 212 -39.32 -21.60 -7.01
N HIS A 213 -40.39 -20.80 -7.08
CA HIS A 213 -40.54 -19.74 -8.07
C HIS A 213 -39.89 -18.41 -7.70
N ASN A 214 -39.45 -18.25 -6.44
CA ASN A 214 -38.89 -17.01 -5.95
C ASN A 214 -37.37 -17.13 -5.77
N PRO A 215 -36.61 -16.10 -6.15
CA PRO A 215 -35.22 -16.01 -5.79
C PRO A 215 -35.08 -15.75 -4.28
N ARG A 216 -33.96 -16.16 -3.70
CA ARG A 216 -33.70 -15.99 -2.26
C ARG A 216 -32.25 -15.68 -1.99
N THR A 217 -31.99 -15.12 -0.81
CA THR A 217 -30.64 -14.88 -0.34
C THR A 217 -30.36 -15.82 0.81
N VAL A 218 -29.24 -16.54 0.72
CA VAL A 218 -28.79 -17.41 1.80
C VAL A 218 -27.58 -16.77 2.46
N TRP A 219 -27.71 -16.63 3.77
CA TRP A 219 -26.69 -16.13 4.66
C TRP A 219 -26.00 -17.32 5.29
N TYR A 220 -24.67 -17.27 5.36
CA TYR A 220 -23.87 -18.34 5.93
C TYR A 220 -22.78 -17.76 6.82
N ARG A 221 -22.31 -18.56 7.77
CA ARG A 221 -21.09 -18.28 8.54
C ARG A 221 -20.30 -19.57 8.61
N ILE A 222 -19.06 -19.52 8.17
CA ILE A 222 -18.11 -20.62 8.28
C ILE A 222 -16.95 -20.11 9.11
N ILE A 223 -16.80 -20.67 10.31
CA ILE A 223 -15.72 -20.36 11.23
C ILE A 223 -14.73 -21.52 11.12
N GLN A 224 -13.50 -21.21 10.71
CA GLN A 224 -12.39 -22.15 10.69
C GLN A 224 -11.44 -21.78 11.81
N THR A 225 -11.29 -22.68 12.77
CA THR A 225 -10.33 -22.55 13.86
C THR A 225 -9.30 -23.65 13.72
N SER A 226 -8.02 -23.30 13.65
CA SER A 226 -6.95 -24.29 13.58
C SER A 226 -7.03 -25.23 14.77
N LEU A 227 -7.10 -26.54 14.51
CA LEU A 227 -6.95 -27.59 15.51
C LEU A 227 -5.57 -27.42 16.14
N SER A 228 -5.56 -26.92 17.37
CA SER A 228 -4.35 -26.95 18.16
C SER A 228 -3.94 -28.39 18.39
N THR A 229 -2.66 -28.69 18.16
CA THR A 229 -2.02 -29.75 18.94
C THR A 229 -2.25 -29.37 20.40
N CYS A 230 -2.88 -30.25 21.20
CA CYS A 230 -3.22 -30.09 22.62
C CYS A 230 -2.59 -28.83 23.24
N HIS A 231 -3.41 -27.81 23.50
CA HIS A 231 -2.97 -26.52 24.01
C HIS A 231 -2.05 -26.65 25.21
N LEU A 232 -2.39 -27.56 26.12
CA LEU A 232 -1.60 -27.79 27.33
C LEU A 232 -0.22 -28.38 26.99
N PHE A 233 -0.15 -29.35 26.06
CA PHE A 233 1.12 -29.88 25.56
C PHE A 233 1.97 -28.80 24.89
N ASN A 234 1.40 -28.02 23.96
CA ASN A 234 2.14 -26.97 23.27
C ASN A 234 2.64 -25.89 24.24
N GLY A 235 1.82 -25.49 25.20
CA GLY A 235 2.19 -24.50 26.20
C GLY A 235 3.36 -24.99 27.06
N ILE A 236 3.28 -26.23 27.55
CA ILE A 236 4.37 -26.87 28.30
C ILE A 236 5.62 -27.00 27.43
N PHE A 237 5.46 -27.46 26.19
CA PHE A 237 6.57 -27.58 25.25
C PHE A 237 7.26 -26.24 25.02
N ASN A 238 6.51 -25.17 24.76
CA ASN A 238 7.05 -23.82 24.58
C ASN A 238 7.71 -23.30 25.85
N MET A 239 7.15 -23.57 27.02
CA MET A 239 7.74 -23.21 28.32
C MET A 239 9.11 -23.87 28.50
N PHE A 240 9.23 -25.18 28.27
CA PHE A 240 10.50 -25.88 28.36
C PHE A 240 11.45 -25.45 27.24
N SER A 241 10.95 -25.26 26.02
CA SER A 241 11.73 -24.79 24.87
C SER A 241 12.34 -23.41 25.13
N GLN A 242 11.59 -22.45 25.65
CA GLN A 242 12.13 -21.12 26.00
C GLN A 242 13.19 -21.20 27.09
N LYS A 243 13.04 -22.08 28.09
CA LYS A 243 14.07 -22.32 29.11
C LYS A 243 15.35 -22.93 28.50
N TYR A 244 15.20 -23.83 27.53
CA TYR A 244 16.31 -24.52 26.88
C TYR A 244 17.01 -23.67 25.80
N HIS A 245 16.26 -22.89 25.02
CA HIS A 245 16.71 -22.24 23.79
C HIS A 245 16.93 -20.72 23.88
N LYS A 246 16.71 -20.08 25.05
CA LYS A 246 17.17 -18.68 25.31
C LYS A 246 18.68 -18.43 25.04
N ARG A 247 19.45 -19.48 24.70
CA ARG A 247 20.89 -19.43 24.38
C ARG A 247 21.28 -19.79 22.94
N PHE A 248 20.36 -20.19 22.05
CA PHE A 248 20.73 -20.67 20.71
C PHE A 248 19.95 -19.95 19.61
N ALA A 249 20.66 -19.20 18.76
CA ALA A 249 20.12 -18.57 17.54
C ALA A 249 20.34 -19.44 16.28
N GLY A 250 20.71 -20.72 16.45
CA GLY A 250 21.01 -21.66 15.37
C GLY A 250 19.95 -22.76 15.21
N SER A 251 20.13 -23.61 14.20
CA SER A 251 19.27 -24.78 13.97
C SER A 251 19.43 -25.81 15.10
N ILE A 252 18.32 -26.49 15.44
CA ILE A 252 18.25 -27.43 16.55
C ILE A 252 18.54 -28.85 16.05
N LYS A 253 19.36 -29.60 16.79
CA LYS A 253 19.63 -31.00 16.43
C LYS A 253 18.50 -31.93 16.88
N GLU A 254 18.27 -32.99 16.11
CA GLU A 254 17.22 -33.99 16.35
C GLU A 254 17.26 -34.57 17.78
N LYS A 255 18.46 -34.82 18.31
CA LYS A 255 18.67 -35.35 19.68
C LYS A 255 18.28 -34.36 20.78
N GLU A 256 18.49 -33.07 20.55
CA GLU A 256 18.16 -32.02 21.54
C GLU A 256 16.65 -31.88 21.67
N ILE A 257 15.92 -32.01 20.56
CA ILE A 257 14.45 -32.04 20.55
C ILE A 257 13.92 -33.30 21.25
N ALA A 258 14.54 -34.45 21.01
CA ALA A 258 14.15 -35.70 21.69
C ALA A 258 14.31 -35.60 23.22
N GLU A 259 15.45 -35.08 23.69
CA GLU A 259 15.67 -34.83 25.12
C GLU A 259 14.69 -33.82 25.72
N LEU A 260 14.33 -32.78 24.95
CA LEU A 260 13.34 -31.79 25.37
C LEU A 260 11.95 -32.42 25.50
N LEU A 261 11.56 -33.27 24.54
CA LEU A 261 10.29 -33.98 24.57
C LEU A 261 10.17 -34.95 25.72
N ASP A 262 11.23 -35.71 26.02
CA ASP A 262 11.26 -36.61 27.17
C ASP A 262 11.01 -35.84 28.48
N LYS A 263 11.61 -34.64 28.62
CA LYS A 263 11.36 -33.74 29.77
C LYS A 263 9.95 -33.19 29.82
N VAL A 264 9.39 -32.80 28.67
CA VAL A 264 8.01 -32.30 28.55
C VAL A 264 7.02 -33.38 28.93
N PHE A 265 7.22 -34.61 28.45
CA PHE A 265 6.35 -35.74 28.79
C PHE A 265 6.47 -36.15 30.26
N GLN A 266 7.68 -36.17 30.83
CA GLN A 266 7.87 -36.40 32.27
C GLN A 266 7.16 -35.35 33.14
N PHE A 267 7.21 -34.08 32.72
CA PHE A 267 6.49 -33.01 33.41
C PHE A 267 4.98 -33.19 33.29
N ILE A 268 4.45 -33.51 32.10
CA ILE A 268 3.03 -33.81 31.90
C ILE A 268 2.60 -34.97 32.80
N ASP A 269 3.35 -36.08 32.80
CA ASP A 269 3.04 -37.25 33.61
C ASP A 269 3.04 -36.89 35.10
N SER A 270 3.96 -36.04 35.55
CA SER A 270 4.01 -35.55 36.94
C SER A 270 2.85 -34.60 37.30
N VAL A 271 2.33 -33.84 36.32
CA VAL A 271 1.11 -33.02 36.48
C VAL A 271 -0.12 -33.91 36.58
N LEU A 272 -0.24 -34.93 35.72
CA LEU A 272 -1.35 -35.89 35.73
C LEU A 272 -1.36 -36.74 37.02
N ASP A 273 -0.18 -37.01 37.60
CA ASP A 273 -0.02 -37.73 38.87
C ASP A 273 -0.12 -36.84 40.12
N GLY A 274 -0.21 -35.52 39.96
CA GLY A 274 -0.28 -34.57 41.07
C GLY A 274 1.01 -34.47 41.89
N SER A 275 2.15 -34.97 41.37
CA SER A 275 3.45 -34.94 42.05
C SER A 275 4.26 -33.66 41.78
N VAL A 276 3.75 -32.77 40.92
CA VAL A 276 4.40 -31.50 40.58
C VAL A 276 4.20 -30.47 41.70
N SER A 277 5.27 -29.73 42.04
CA SER A 277 5.21 -28.66 43.03
C SER A 277 4.58 -27.39 42.44
N LEU A 278 3.99 -26.55 43.31
CA LEU A 278 3.46 -25.23 42.90
C LEU A 278 4.52 -24.35 42.25
N ARG A 279 5.79 -24.44 42.71
CA ARG A 279 6.93 -23.74 42.14
C ARG A 279 7.21 -24.17 40.70
N ASP A 280 7.09 -25.47 40.41
CA ASP A 280 7.26 -26.01 39.06
C ASP A 280 6.04 -25.74 38.16
N MET A 281 4.86 -25.52 38.76
CA MET A 281 3.68 -25.03 38.05
C MET A 281 3.74 -23.54 37.75
N THR A 282 4.51 -22.71 38.47
CA THR A 282 4.52 -21.24 38.28
C THR A 282 4.69 -20.83 36.81
N ASP A 283 5.50 -21.56 36.04
CA ASP A 283 5.72 -21.27 34.63
C ASP A 283 4.54 -21.68 33.72
N LEU A 284 3.65 -22.58 34.17
CA LEU A 284 2.37 -22.86 33.53
C LEU A 284 1.42 -21.66 33.55
N LYS A 285 1.68 -20.62 34.36
CA LYS A 285 0.90 -19.38 34.33
C LYS A 285 0.82 -18.85 32.89
N LEU A 286 1.94 -18.87 32.17
CA LEU A 286 2.02 -18.45 30.76
C LEU A 286 1.12 -19.27 29.82
N VAL A 287 0.82 -20.52 30.16
CA VAL A 287 0.00 -21.44 29.36
C VAL A 287 -1.49 -21.20 29.59
N PHE A 288 -1.89 -20.93 30.83
CA PHE A 288 -3.30 -20.74 31.22
C PHE A 288 -3.81 -19.29 31.03
N CYS A 289 -2.91 -18.31 30.89
CA CYS A 289 -3.27 -16.89 30.79
C CYS A 289 -3.98 -16.48 29.48
N ASP A 290 -3.96 -17.31 28.43
CA ASP A 290 -4.38 -16.90 27.08
C ASP A 290 -5.68 -17.53 26.58
N LYS A 291 -6.21 -18.57 27.24
CA LYS A 291 -7.36 -19.32 26.73
C LYS A 291 -8.27 -19.84 27.84
N ASN A 292 -9.57 -19.79 27.60
CA ASN A 292 -10.51 -20.69 28.25
C ASN A 292 -10.24 -22.10 27.73
N ILE A 293 -9.22 -22.75 28.28
CA ILE A 293 -8.91 -24.13 27.94
C ILE A 293 -10.09 -24.96 28.43
N HIS A 294 -10.71 -25.75 27.56
CA HIS A 294 -11.61 -26.83 27.98
C HIS A 294 -10.75 -27.91 28.65
N ILE A 295 -10.37 -27.66 29.91
CA ILE A 295 -9.37 -28.43 30.67
C ILE A 295 -9.71 -29.91 30.63
N ARG A 296 -11.00 -30.28 30.66
CA ARG A 296 -11.44 -31.68 30.59
C ARG A 296 -11.01 -32.40 29.32
N GLU A 297 -11.24 -31.81 28.14
CA GLU A 297 -10.92 -32.44 26.85
C GLU A 297 -9.40 -32.54 26.64
N GLU A 298 -8.67 -31.53 27.08
CA GLU A 298 -7.21 -31.48 27.01
C GLU A 298 -6.55 -32.46 27.98
N VAL A 299 -7.02 -32.53 29.22
CA VAL A 299 -6.59 -33.51 30.23
C VAL A 299 -6.92 -34.92 29.77
N GLN A 300 -8.10 -35.14 29.17
CA GLN A 300 -8.47 -36.44 28.60
C GLN A 300 -7.53 -36.83 27.44
N LYS A 301 -7.21 -35.91 26.53
CA LYS A 301 -6.22 -36.14 25.45
C LYS A 301 -4.83 -36.48 26.01
N LEU A 302 -4.40 -35.84 27.10
CA LEU A 302 -3.11 -36.13 27.75
C LEU A 302 -3.12 -37.45 28.54
N PHE A 303 -4.21 -37.81 29.21
CA PHE A 303 -4.34 -39.13 29.87
C PHE A 303 -4.35 -40.27 28.86
N MET A 304 -5.04 -40.12 27.73
CA MET A 304 -4.99 -41.08 26.63
C MET A 304 -3.59 -41.19 25.99
N ASN A 305 -2.71 -40.23 26.30
CA ASN A 305 -1.32 -40.17 25.85
C ASN A 305 -0.31 -40.77 26.87
N ARG A 306 -0.76 -41.23 28.04
CA ARG A 306 0.13 -41.63 29.12
C ARG A 306 0.90 -42.93 28.78
N SER A 307 2.16 -42.99 29.19
CA SER A 307 2.98 -44.20 28.99
C SER A 307 2.40 -45.40 29.77
N SER A 308 2.22 -46.54 29.09
CA SER A 308 1.76 -47.79 29.73
C SER A 308 2.83 -48.46 30.61
N ASN A 309 3.84 -47.71 31.08
CA ASN A 309 5.09 -48.29 31.56
C ASN A 309 5.18 -48.44 33.08
N ASN A 310 4.07 -48.78 33.74
CA ASN A 310 4.11 -49.31 35.10
C ASN A 310 4.02 -50.83 35.06
N GLY A 311 5.08 -51.48 34.58
CA GLY A 311 5.07 -52.93 34.42
C GLY A 311 6.40 -53.63 34.14
N THR A 312 7.55 -53.07 34.52
CA THR A 312 8.80 -53.85 34.53
C THR A 312 8.95 -54.64 35.82
N ASN A 313 8.17 -55.73 35.93
CA ASN A 313 8.75 -57.06 36.14
C ASN A 313 7.68 -58.17 36.14
N ARG A 314 7.79 -59.03 35.11
CA ARG A 314 7.38 -60.43 34.97
C ARG A 314 6.21 -60.74 34.02
N GLN A 315 6.65 -61.28 32.89
CA GLN A 315 6.14 -62.49 32.21
C GLN A 315 4.76 -62.46 31.55
N ARG A 316 4.85 -62.47 30.22
CA ARG A 316 4.14 -63.34 29.25
C ARG A 316 2.63 -63.55 29.45
N SER A 317 1.93 -63.11 28.41
CA SER A 317 0.63 -63.57 27.92
C SER A 317 -0.59 -62.82 28.46
N SER A 318 -1.50 -62.52 27.53
CA SER A 318 -2.82 -61.89 27.66
C SER A 318 -2.82 -60.36 27.68
N THR A 319 -3.33 -59.79 26.58
CA THR A 319 -4.09 -58.52 26.48
C THR A 319 -4.16 -57.71 27.78
N VAL A 320 -3.17 -56.86 28.02
CA VAL A 320 -3.27 -55.78 29.01
C VAL A 320 -4.17 -54.72 28.39
N ILE A 321 -5.43 -54.72 28.82
CA ILE A 321 -6.36 -53.62 28.59
C ILE A 321 -5.75 -52.42 29.30
N VAL A 322 -5.35 -51.39 28.54
CA VAL A 322 -5.04 -50.07 29.07
C VAL A 322 -6.29 -49.63 29.84
N ALA A 323 -6.20 -49.58 31.17
CA ALA A 323 -7.32 -49.10 31.98
C ALA A 323 -7.58 -47.67 31.55
N ASN A 324 -8.72 -47.41 30.93
CA ASN A 324 -9.15 -46.05 30.66
C ASN A 324 -9.16 -45.30 32.00
N PRO A 325 -8.59 -44.08 32.05
CA PRO A 325 -8.61 -43.25 33.26
C PRO A 325 -10.04 -43.15 33.78
N THR A 326 -10.22 -43.25 35.09
CA THR A 326 -11.55 -43.09 35.67
C THR A 326 -11.97 -41.62 35.58
N ASP A 327 -13.27 -41.35 35.36
CA ASP A 327 -13.79 -39.97 35.31
C ASP A 327 -13.39 -39.15 36.56
N LYS A 328 -13.23 -39.82 37.72
CA LYS A 328 -12.76 -39.21 38.97
C LYS A 328 -11.32 -38.69 38.91
N GLU A 329 -10.40 -39.43 38.29
CA GLU A 329 -9.00 -39.00 38.13
C GLU A 329 -8.89 -37.81 37.17
N ILE A 330 -9.68 -37.85 36.10
CA ILE A 330 -9.80 -36.73 35.15
C ILE A 330 -10.36 -35.50 35.87
N GLU A 331 -11.45 -35.66 36.63
CA GLU A 331 -12.07 -34.56 37.39
C GLU A 331 -11.12 -33.93 38.42
N GLN A 332 -10.34 -34.75 39.13
CA GLN A 332 -9.38 -34.28 40.12
C GLN A 332 -8.24 -33.44 39.51
N VAL A 333 -7.66 -33.89 38.39
CA VAL A 333 -6.64 -33.12 37.66
C VAL A 333 -7.26 -31.86 37.04
N CYS A 334 -8.49 -31.94 36.54
CA CYS A 334 -9.22 -30.78 36.05
C CYS A 334 -9.41 -29.74 37.15
N GLU A 335 -9.74 -30.16 38.37
CA GLU A 335 -9.90 -29.29 39.53
C GLU A 335 -8.56 -28.59 39.87
N TRP A 336 -7.45 -29.33 39.93
CA TRP A 336 -6.12 -28.74 40.18
C TRP A 336 -5.71 -27.70 39.13
N LEU A 337 -5.90 -28.01 37.85
CA LEU A 337 -5.56 -27.09 36.76
C LEU A 337 -6.50 -25.88 36.71
N GLN A 338 -7.78 -26.05 37.03
CA GLN A 338 -8.72 -24.93 37.17
C GLN A 338 -8.32 -24.02 38.33
N ILE A 339 -8.02 -24.59 39.50
CA ILE A 339 -7.53 -23.83 40.67
C ILE A 339 -6.30 -23.00 40.27
N PHE A 340 -5.37 -23.61 39.54
CA PHE A 340 -4.17 -22.93 39.07
C PHE A 340 -4.45 -21.85 38.00
N GLN A 341 -5.38 -22.09 37.08
CA GLN A 341 -5.81 -21.09 36.09
C GLN A 341 -6.36 -19.83 36.78
N TYR A 342 -7.26 -19.98 37.74
CA TYR A 342 -7.77 -18.85 38.52
C TYR A 342 -6.66 -18.14 39.29
N TYR A 343 -5.75 -18.88 39.92
CA TYR A 343 -4.57 -18.33 40.58
C TYR A 343 -3.70 -17.48 39.65
N SER A 344 -3.53 -17.90 38.39
CA SER A 344 -2.81 -17.13 37.38
C SER A 344 -3.53 -15.81 37.05
N HIS A 345 -4.85 -15.85 36.86
CA HIS A 345 -5.64 -14.67 36.56
C HIS A 345 -5.65 -13.63 37.69
N ILE A 346 -5.61 -14.05 38.96
CA ILE A 346 -5.50 -13.13 40.12
C ILE A 346 -4.29 -12.22 39.96
N ASN A 347 -3.13 -12.76 39.57
CA ASN A 347 -1.91 -11.98 39.44
C ASN A 347 -2.04 -10.89 38.36
N ILE A 348 -2.69 -11.22 37.23
CA ILE A 348 -2.97 -10.24 36.16
C ILE A 348 -3.93 -9.17 36.65
N ILE A 349 -4.99 -9.55 37.37
CA ILE A 349 -5.99 -8.62 37.90
C ILE A 349 -5.36 -7.68 38.92
N LEU A 350 -4.58 -8.19 39.87
CA LEU A 350 -3.87 -7.38 40.85
C LEU A 350 -2.87 -6.42 40.19
N ASN A 351 -2.09 -6.92 39.22
CA ASN A 351 -1.18 -6.06 38.46
C ASN A 351 -1.95 -4.95 37.73
N CYS A 352 -3.09 -5.26 37.11
CA CYS A 352 -3.93 -4.29 36.42
C CYS A 352 -4.48 -3.20 37.38
N ILE A 353 -4.97 -3.61 38.55
CA ILE A 353 -5.47 -2.71 39.60
C ILE A 353 -4.35 -1.78 40.09
N GLU A 354 -3.18 -2.34 40.40
CA GLU A 354 -2.00 -1.60 40.87
C GLU A 354 -1.48 -0.63 39.79
N GLN A 355 -1.35 -1.11 38.55
CA GLN A 355 -0.78 -0.37 37.44
C GLN A 355 -1.64 0.82 37.00
N PHE A 356 -2.96 0.69 37.11
CA PHE A 356 -3.88 1.75 36.75
C PHE A 356 -4.45 2.52 37.93
N ASP A 357 -4.04 2.29 39.18
CA ASP A 357 -4.60 3.00 40.35
C ASP A 357 -6.14 2.98 40.36
N ILE A 358 -6.72 1.78 40.18
CA ILE A 358 -8.18 1.59 40.07
C ILE A 358 -8.85 1.72 41.45
N LEU A 359 -8.19 1.23 42.50
CA LEU A 359 -8.67 1.26 43.87
C LEU A 359 -7.83 2.24 44.69
N SER A 360 -8.46 2.96 45.62
CA SER A 360 -7.80 3.93 46.49
C SER A 360 -6.80 3.23 47.41
N ALA A 361 -5.62 3.81 47.61
CA ALA A 361 -4.62 3.29 48.56
C ALA A 361 -5.09 3.33 50.03
N ASP A 362 -6.14 4.11 50.33
CA ASP A 362 -6.72 4.27 51.67
C ASP A 362 -7.86 3.28 51.97
N ASP A 363 -8.33 2.51 50.98
CA ASP A 363 -9.34 1.47 51.17
C ASP A 363 -8.65 0.16 51.58
N ASP A 364 -8.66 -0.14 52.89
CA ASP A 364 -8.28 -1.44 53.47
C ASP A 364 -9.26 -2.54 53.01
N ASP A 365 -9.22 -2.90 51.74
CA ASP A 365 -9.96 -4.04 51.23
C ASP A 365 -9.24 -5.32 51.69
N ASP A 366 -9.71 -5.87 52.82
CA ASP A 366 -9.26 -7.12 53.43
C ASP A 366 -9.12 -8.25 52.40
N PHE A 367 -9.97 -8.24 51.36
CA PHE A 367 -9.94 -9.21 50.29
C PHE A 367 -8.74 -9.03 49.36
N ILE A 368 -8.39 -7.80 48.96
CA ILE A 368 -7.18 -7.52 48.16
C ILE A 368 -5.92 -7.84 48.96
N ASN A 369 -5.90 -7.53 50.25
CA ASN A 369 -4.77 -7.90 51.11
C ASN A 369 -4.63 -9.43 51.24
N HIS A 370 -5.75 -10.17 51.28
CA HIS A 370 -5.74 -11.62 51.19
C HIS A 370 -5.24 -12.14 49.83
N LEU A 371 -5.64 -11.53 48.71
CA LEU A 371 -5.15 -11.89 47.38
C LEU A 371 -3.67 -11.56 47.17
N LYS A 372 -3.18 -10.45 47.73
CA LYS A 372 -1.76 -10.07 47.72
C LYS A 372 -0.90 -11.08 48.48
N ARG A 373 -1.40 -11.66 49.59
CA ARG A 373 -0.72 -12.76 50.30
C ARG A 373 -0.61 -14.04 49.48
N LEU A 374 -1.56 -14.29 48.57
CA LEU A 374 -1.49 -15.42 47.64
C LEU A 374 -0.42 -15.23 46.55
N ARG A 375 0.13 -14.03 46.37
CA ARG A 375 1.22 -13.76 45.40
C ARG A 375 2.54 -14.44 45.79
N ASP A 376 2.71 -14.80 47.07
CA ASP A 376 3.90 -15.50 47.56
C ASP A 376 3.92 -16.97 47.11
N GLU A 377 5.04 -17.42 46.55
CA GLU A 377 5.25 -18.79 46.04
C GLU A 377 5.22 -19.89 47.12
N ASN A 378 5.05 -19.52 48.39
CA ASN A 378 5.05 -20.41 49.55
C ASN A 378 3.63 -20.80 50.05
N CYS A 379 2.56 -20.41 49.34
CA CYS A 379 1.20 -20.76 49.73
C CYS A 379 0.92 -22.26 49.59
N SER A 380 0.19 -22.83 50.55
CA SER A 380 -0.24 -24.22 50.52
C SER A 380 -1.40 -24.44 49.54
N LEU A 381 -1.51 -25.64 48.95
CA LEU A 381 -2.64 -26.01 48.07
C LEU A 381 -4.00 -25.80 48.77
N LYS A 382 -4.05 -25.94 50.10
CA LYS A 382 -5.24 -25.71 50.94
C LYS A 382 -5.66 -24.24 50.97
N GLU A 383 -4.72 -23.31 51.11
CA GLU A 383 -4.99 -21.86 51.08
C GLU A 383 -5.44 -21.43 49.69
N ILE A 384 -4.83 -21.99 48.64
CA ILE A 384 -5.21 -21.73 47.24
C ILE A 384 -6.61 -22.31 46.94
N THR A 385 -6.97 -23.47 47.51
CA THR A 385 -8.28 -24.11 47.33
C THR A 385 -9.39 -23.34 48.07
N GLN A 386 -9.09 -22.79 49.26
CA GLN A 386 -10.00 -21.92 49.99
C GLN A 386 -10.20 -20.58 49.27
N ALA A 387 -9.12 -19.98 48.78
CA ALA A 387 -9.20 -18.78 47.93
C ALA A 387 -9.98 -19.06 46.64
N TYR A 388 -9.78 -20.22 46.00
CA TYR A 388 -10.52 -20.65 44.81
C TYR A 388 -12.03 -20.68 45.03
N ASN A 389 -12.52 -21.22 46.15
CA ASN A 389 -13.96 -21.25 46.42
C ASN A 389 -14.56 -19.84 46.58
N THR A 390 -13.81 -18.92 47.18
CA THR A 390 -14.20 -17.52 47.34
C THR A 390 -14.16 -16.78 45.99
N LEU A 391 -13.08 -16.97 45.22
CA LEU A 391 -12.87 -16.39 43.90
C LEU A 391 -13.90 -16.89 42.88
N LYS A 392 -14.17 -18.20 42.85
CA LYS A 392 -15.19 -18.79 41.99
C LYS A 392 -16.57 -18.20 42.26
N LYS A 393 -16.85 -17.81 43.50
CA LYS A 393 -18.12 -17.16 43.87
C LYS A 393 -18.19 -15.70 43.41
N GLN A 394 -17.10 -14.95 43.45
CA GLN A 394 -17.07 -13.55 42.98
C GLN A 394 -16.93 -13.43 41.46
N PHE A 395 -16.13 -14.31 40.83
CA PHE A 395 -15.92 -14.36 39.39
C PHE A 395 -17.00 -15.15 38.64
N GLN A 396 -18.04 -15.64 39.31
CA GLN A 396 -19.17 -16.35 38.69
C GLN A 396 -19.84 -15.54 37.57
N ASN A 397 -19.77 -14.20 37.67
CA ASN A 397 -20.37 -13.28 36.70
C ASN A 397 -19.41 -12.91 35.55
N LEU A 398 -18.12 -13.31 35.60
CA LEU A 398 -17.16 -13.04 34.53
C LEU A 398 -17.02 -14.23 33.59
N GLN A 399 -17.10 -13.95 32.29
CA GLN A 399 -16.80 -14.92 31.22
C GLN A 399 -15.31 -14.84 30.86
N GLY A 400 -14.79 -15.82 30.11
CA GLY A 400 -13.37 -15.80 29.69
C GLY A 400 -12.98 -14.57 28.85
N GLN A 401 -13.92 -14.03 28.09
CA GLN A 401 -13.74 -12.79 27.32
C GLN A 401 -13.44 -11.59 28.23
N HIS A 402 -14.02 -11.55 29.44
CA HIS A 402 -13.75 -10.51 30.42
C HIS A 402 -12.34 -10.64 31.00
N LEU A 403 -11.88 -11.86 31.26
CA LEU A 403 -10.51 -12.10 31.73
C LEU A 403 -9.47 -11.72 30.67
N GLN A 404 -9.76 -12.01 29.39
CA GLN A 404 -8.92 -11.60 28.27
C GLN A 404 -8.86 -10.08 28.13
N LEU A 405 -9.98 -9.38 28.32
CA LEU A 405 -10.03 -7.92 28.31
C LEU A 405 -9.12 -7.32 29.39
N ILE A 406 -9.16 -7.83 30.63
CA ILE A 406 -8.30 -7.35 31.73
C ILE A 406 -6.82 -7.53 31.38
N LYS A 407 -6.46 -8.69 30.81
CA LYS A 407 -5.09 -8.94 30.36
C LYS A 407 -4.67 -7.96 29.28
N THR A 408 -5.44 -7.82 28.21
CA THR A 408 -5.10 -6.92 27.10
C THR A 408 -5.03 -5.46 27.57
N ALA A 409 -5.90 -5.04 28.48
CA ALA A 409 -5.80 -3.74 29.14
C ALA A 409 -4.46 -3.58 29.87
N SER A 410 -4.05 -4.56 30.69
CA SER A 410 -2.76 -4.54 31.41
C SER A 410 -1.53 -4.49 30.48
N GLU A 411 -1.62 -5.10 29.29
CA GLU A 411 -0.56 -5.06 28.28
C GLU A 411 -0.56 -3.74 27.49
N CYS A 412 -1.74 -3.18 27.22
CA CYS A 412 -1.95 -1.97 26.42
C CYS A 412 -2.01 -0.70 27.30
N THR A 413 -0.94 -0.44 28.03
CA THR A 413 -0.90 0.64 29.03
C THR A 413 -0.97 2.03 28.44
N LEU A 414 -0.45 2.24 27.22
CA LEU A 414 -0.35 3.55 26.60
C LEU A 414 -1.72 4.14 26.32
N ILE A 415 -2.66 3.34 25.80
CA ILE A 415 -4.00 3.82 25.50
C ILE A 415 -4.80 4.18 26.76
N ILE A 416 -4.72 3.37 27.81
CA ILE A 416 -5.37 3.66 29.10
C ILE A 416 -4.76 4.93 29.72
N GLY A 417 -3.43 5.08 29.62
CA GLY A 417 -2.73 6.28 30.04
C GLY A 417 -3.16 7.53 29.26
N ILE A 418 -3.36 7.44 27.95
CA ILE A 418 -3.87 8.55 27.11
C ILE A 418 -5.30 8.92 27.52
N MET A 419 -6.17 7.93 27.72
CA MET A 419 -7.56 8.15 28.14
C MET A 419 -7.66 8.81 29.52
N LYS A 420 -6.80 8.39 30.48
CA LYS A 420 -6.69 9.03 31.80
C LYS A 420 -6.16 10.47 31.72
N LYS A 421 -5.06 10.69 31.00
CA LYS A 421 -4.44 12.03 30.88
C LYS A 421 -5.33 13.04 30.16
N SER A 422 -6.14 12.57 29.21
CA SER A 422 -7.04 13.41 28.42
C SER A 422 -8.45 13.51 29.04
N ASP A 423 -8.65 12.93 30.23
CA ASP A 423 -9.90 12.93 31.00
C ASP A 423 -11.16 12.58 30.19
N LEU A 424 -11.06 11.58 29.29
CA LEU A 424 -12.10 11.32 28.28
C LEU A 424 -13.44 10.78 28.81
N TYR A 425 -13.51 10.37 30.08
CA TYR A 425 -14.72 9.81 30.68
C TYR A 425 -15.43 10.78 31.64
N SER A 426 -14.88 11.98 31.86
CA SER A 426 -15.61 13.05 32.54
C SER A 426 -16.77 13.56 31.68
N ALA A 427 -17.70 14.33 32.28
CA ALA A 427 -18.83 14.88 31.54
C ALA A 427 -18.40 15.77 30.36
N HIS A 428 -17.28 16.49 30.52
CA HIS A 428 -16.67 17.28 29.46
C HIS A 428 -15.92 16.40 28.45
N GLY A 429 -15.10 15.45 28.93
CA GLY A 429 -14.36 14.53 28.06
C GLY A 429 -15.24 13.65 27.17
N ARG A 430 -16.41 13.21 27.66
CA ARG A 430 -17.38 12.46 26.85
C ARG A 430 -17.96 13.29 25.71
N ARG A 431 -18.28 14.56 25.95
CA ARG A 431 -18.76 15.48 24.91
C ARG A 431 -17.66 15.72 23.87
N ARG A 432 -16.44 16.01 24.34
CA ARG A 432 -15.27 16.19 23.48
C ARG A 432 -14.96 14.97 22.62
N PHE A 433 -14.99 13.77 23.21
CA PHE A 433 -14.82 12.52 22.47
C PHE A 433 -15.90 12.33 21.42
N GLN A 434 -17.16 12.64 21.75
CA GLN A 434 -18.29 12.56 20.84
C GLN A 434 -18.14 13.52 19.65
N GLU A 435 -17.75 14.77 19.90
CA GLU A 435 -17.48 15.77 18.87
C GLU A 435 -16.31 15.36 17.97
N LEU A 436 -15.20 14.91 18.57
CA LEU A 436 -14.03 14.43 17.84
C LEU A 436 -14.39 13.21 16.99
N ARG A 437 -15.14 12.26 17.55
CA ARG A 437 -15.61 11.08 16.84
C ARG A 437 -16.45 11.46 15.64
N ASP A 438 -17.43 12.34 15.80
CA ASP A 438 -18.35 12.72 14.71
C ASP A 438 -17.59 13.51 13.61
N ASN A 439 -16.65 14.37 14.01
CA ASN A 439 -15.75 15.09 13.10
C ASN A 439 -14.82 14.13 12.33
N LEU A 440 -14.10 13.25 13.04
CA LEU A 440 -13.20 12.26 12.43
C LEU A 440 -13.96 11.23 11.60
N THR A 441 -15.18 10.86 11.99
CA THR A 441 -16.02 9.94 11.19
C THR A 441 -16.36 10.60 9.86
N THR A 442 -16.70 11.89 9.88
CA THR A 442 -16.95 12.65 8.65
C THR A 442 -15.68 12.82 7.82
N GLN A 443 -14.53 13.04 8.44
CA GLN A 443 -13.24 13.22 7.76
C GLN A 443 -12.67 11.92 7.17
N PHE A 444 -12.78 10.80 7.89
CA PHE A 444 -12.17 9.52 7.52
C PHE A 444 -13.11 8.59 6.76
N GLN A 445 -14.34 9.02 6.42
CA GLN A 445 -15.30 8.24 5.62
C GLN A 445 -14.64 7.58 4.40
N LEU A 446 -13.66 8.25 3.79
CA LEU A 446 -12.97 7.85 2.57
C LEU A 446 -11.50 7.39 2.77
N GLN A 447 -11.01 7.35 4.01
CA GLN A 447 -9.65 6.90 4.34
C GLN A 447 -9.71 5.54 5.05
N GLU A 448 -9.75 4.44 4.30
CA GLU A 448 -9.98 3.08 4.83
C GLU A 448 -9.14 2.76 6.08
N ARG A 449 -7.84 3.09 6.06
CA ARG A 449 -6.94 2.85 7.20
C ARG A 449 -7.31 3.69 8.42
N ASN A 450 -7.55 4.99 8.25
CA ASN A 450 -7.87 5.89 9.36
C ASN A 450 -9.29 5.63 9.89
N ASN A 451 -10.23 5.25 9.03
CA ASN A 451 -11.57 4.82 9.40
C ASN A 451 -11.53 3.51 10.21
N MET A 452 -10.71 2.54 9.80
CA MET A 452 -10.51 1.30 10.56
C MET A 452 -9.94 1.58 11.95
N ILE A 453 -8.98 2.50 12.07
CA ILE A 453 -8.39 2.88 13.36
C ILE A 453 -9.40 3.66 14.22
N LEU A 454 -10.18 4.57 13.63
CA LEU A 454 -11.26 5.28 14.31
C LEU A 454 -12.32 4.32 14.86
N ASN A 455 -12.78 3.37 14.04
CA ASN A 455 -13.73 2.35 14.47
C ASN A 455 -13.15 1.47 15.59
N SER A 456 -11.88 1.12 15.49
CA SER A 456 -11.17 0.40 16.56
C SER A 456 -11.09 1.25 17.83
N TRP A 457 -10.89 2.56 17.73
CA TRP A 457 -10.83 3.47 18.87
C TRP A 457 -12.19 3.65 19.54
N ILE A 458 -13.29 3.71 18.78
CA ILE A 458 -14.66 3.74 19.32
C ILE A 458 -14.95 2.48 20.15
N ILE A 459 -14.57 1.31 19.64
CA ILE A 459 -14.75 0.04 20.35
C ILE A 459 -13.85 0.00 21.60
N ALA A 460 -12.58 0.39 21.48
CA ALA A 460 -11.66 0.45 22.61
C ALA A 460 -12.12 1.44 23.69
N TYR A 461 -12.72 2.57 23.31
CA TYR A 461 -13.31 3.54 24.25
C TYR A 461 -14.46 2.92 25.07
N ALA A 462 -15.32 2.10 24.47
CA ALA A 462 -16.35 1.41 25.25
C ALA A 462 -15.75 0.36 26.21
N LEU A 463 -14.72 -0.37 25.78
CA LEU A 463 -14.14 -1.47 26.54
C LEU A 463 -13.18 -1.01 27.66
N CYS A 464 -12.52 0.14 27.50
CA CYS A 464 -11.50 0.60 28.44
C CYS A 464 -12.06 1.38 29.65
N GLU A 465 -13.36 1.73 29.65
CA GLU A 465 -14.00 2.52 30.72
C GLU A 465 -13.75 1.99 32.14
N PRO A 466 -13.87 0.67 32.43
CA PRO A 466 -13.68 0.15 33.78
C PRO A 466 -12.24 0.27 34.31
N PHE A 467 -11.25 0.43 33.44
CA PHE A 467 -9.83 0.55 33.79
C PHE A 467 -9.39 2.01 33.96
N VAL A 468 -10.20 2.95 33.47
CA VAL A 468 -9.89 4.38 33.54
C VAL A 468 -10.45 5.03 34.81
N LEU A 469 -11.67 4.65 35.20
CA LEU A 469 -12.38 5.20 36.35
C LEU A 469 -11.98 4.49 37.66
N LYS A 470 -11.90 5.24 38.76
CA LYS A 470 -11.70 4.66 40.10
C LYS A 470 -12.95 3.89 40.55
N ALA A 471 -12.74 2.76 41.22
CA ALA A 471 -13.77 1.96 41.89
C ALA A 471 -13.61 2.10 43.42
N ASN A 472 -14.70 1.98 44.17
CA ASN A 472 -14.67 2.13 45.63
C ASN A 472 -14.24 0.84 46.33
N ASN A 473 -14.39 -0.31 45.68
CA ASN A 473 -13.95 -1.62 46.19
C ASN A 473 -13.79 -2.62 45.04
N PHE A 474 -13.20 -3.78 45.34
CA PHE A 474 -12.96 -4.83 44.35
C PHE A 474 -14.26 -5.35 43.70
N ASP A 475 -15.33 -5.52 44.48
CA ASP A 475 -16.61 -6.01 43.97
C ASP A 475 -17.22 -5.05 42.93
N GLU A 476 -17.11 -3.74 43.14
CA GLU A 476 -17.57 -2.73 42.18
C GLU A 476 -16.77 -2.78 40.87
N PHE A 477 -15.45 -3.01 40.93
CA PHE A 477 -14.63 -3.19 39.73
C PHE A 477 -15.05 -4.43 38.94
N VAL A 478 -15.26 -5.56 39.62
CA VAL A 478 -15.72 -6.80 39.00
C VAL A 478 -17.12 -6.62 38.39
N ASP A 479 -18.03 -5.93 39.07
CA ASP A 479 -19.37 -5.62 38.57
C ASP A 479 -19.35 -4.71 37.34
N ARG A 480 -18.44 -3.72 37.29
CA ARG A 480 -18.28 -2.86 36.10
C ARG A 480 -17.82 -3.67 34.89
N ILE A 481 -16.89 -4.60 35.07
CA ILE A 481 -16.46 -5.50 34.00
C ILE A 481 -17.57 -6.47 33.60
N ALA A 482 -18.29 -7.03 34.58
CA ALA A 482 -19.41 -7.94 34.31
C ALA A 482 -20.56 -7.28 33.53
N LYS A 483 -20.76 -5.96 33.70
CA LYS A 483 -21.75 -5.16 32.97
C LYS A 483 -21.41 -4.93 31.50
N LEU A 484 -20.16 -5.17 31.07
CA LEU A 484 -19.76 -5.15 29.65
C LEU A 484 -20.31 -6.40 28.95
N SER A 485 -21.63 -6.50 28.80
CA SER A 485 -22.27 -7.64 28.16
C SER A 485 -22.14 -7.62 26.62
N ASN A 486 -21.90 -8.80 26.03
CA ASN A 486 -21.95 -9.07 24.58
C ASN A 486 -20.89 -8.38 23.70
N PHE A 487 -19.61 -8.35 24.10
CA PHE A 487 -18.52 -8.07 23.14
C PHE A 487 -17.89 -9.37 22.63
N GLU A 488 -17.55 -9.41 21.34
CA GLU A 488 -16.96 -10.62 20.75
C GLU A 488 -15.48 -10.73 21.15
N GLU A 489 -14.93 -11.95 21.15
CA GLU A 489 -13.51 -12.18 21.50
C GLU A 489 -12.54 -11.36 20.61
N HIS A 490 -12.94 -11.10 19.36
CA HIS A 490 -12.16 -10.26 18.45
C HIS A 490 -12.21 -8.78 18.81
N SER A 491 -13.18 -8.32 19.61
CA SER A 491 -13.32 -6.91 20.00
C SER A 491 -12.13 -6.43 20.84
N VAL A 492 -11.51 -7.34 21.60
CA VAL A 492 -10.31 -7.07 22.41
C VAL A 492 -9.10 -6.70 21.54
N LYS A 493 -9.02 -7.21 20.29
CA LYS A 493 -7.95 -6.86 19.34
C LYS A 493 -7.97 -5.38 18.95
N HIS A 494 -9.13 -4.71 19.02
CA HIS A 494 -9.19 -3.27 18.73
C HIS A 494 -8.39 -2.46 19.74
N ILE A 495 -8.29 -2.89 21.00
CA ILE A 495 -7.45 -2.22 22.01
C ILE A 495 -5.97 -2.28 21.59
N GLN A 496 -5.52 -3.42 21.06
CA GLN A 496 -4.15 -3.59 20.56
C GLN A 496 -3.87 -2.70 19.35
N ILE A 497 -4.76 -2.70 18.35
CA ILE A 497 -4.66 -1.84 17.15
C ILE A 497 -4.54 -0.37 17.55
N VAL A 498 -5.37 0.06 18.49
CA VAL A 498 -5.40 1.43 19.02
C VAL A 498 -4.11 1.74 19.79
N ASN A 499 -3.61 0.80 20.58
CA ASN A 499 -2.36 0.94 21.33
C ASN A 499 -1.12 1.03 20.41
N GLU A 500 -1.07 0.25 19.33
CA GLU A 500 -0.04 0.35 18.29
C GLU A 500 -0.06 1.70 17.57
N ASN A 501 -1.25 2.31 17.44
CA ASN A 501 -1.45 3.60 16.78
C ASN A 501 -1.64 4.77 17.78
N ALA A 502 -1.18 4.60 19.03
CA ALA A 502 -1.41 5.54 20.12
C ALA A 502 -0.92 6.98 19.83
N GLN A 503 0.15 7.15 19.04
CA GLN A 503 0.65 8.48 18.67
C GLN A 503 -0.33 9.27 17.80
N MET A 504 -0.99 8.59 16.86
CA MET A 504 -1.98 9.22 15.99
C MET A 504 -3.21 9.66 16.78
N ILE A 505 -3.65 8.83 17.74
CA ILE A 505 -4.77 9.18 18.63
C ILE A 505 -4.39 10.35 19.54
N LYS A 506 -3.16 10.38 20.04
CA LYS A 506 -2.64 11.52 20.79
C LYS A 506 -2.67 12.81 19.97
N MET A 507 -2.33 12.74 18.67
CA MET A 507 -2.45 13.88 17.76
C MET A 507 -3.90 14.35 17.61
N TRP A 508 -4.84 13.42 17.40
CA TRP A 508 -6.26 13.75 17.30
C TRP A 508 -6.78 14.44 18.57
N LEU A 509 -6.37 13.95 19.74
CA LEU A 509 -6.75 14.52 21.04
C LEU A 509 -6.04 15.86 21.36
N SER A 510 -4.93 16.18 20.67
CA SER A 510 -4.20 17.44 20.83
C SER A 510 -4.56 18.51 19.79
N ALA A 511 -5.43 18.22 18.82
CA ALA A 511 -5.74 19.11 17.70
C ALA A 511 -6.62 20.34 18.07
N GLU A 512 -6.88 20.58 19.35
CA GLU A 512 -7.51 21.82 19.81
C GLU A 512 -6.43 22.83 20.21
N GLU A 513 -6.10 23.74 19.27
CA GLU A 513 -5.96 25.19 19.55
C GLU A 513 -5.57 26.03 18.32
N THR A 514 -4.99 25.48 17.24
CA THR A 514 -4.55 26.34 16.09
C THR A 514 -4.58 25.71 14.70
N THR A 515 -4.80 24.41 14.55
CA THR A 515 -4.79 23.77 13.23
C THR A 515 -6.18 23.31 12.86
N VAL A 516 -6.83 24.08 11.99
CA VAL A 516 -7.91 23.53 11.14
C VAL A 516 -7.27 22.33 10.45
N LEU A 517 -7.60 21.11 10.87
CA LEU A 517 -7.22 19.88 10.17
C LEU A 517 -7.60 20.08 8.69
N ASP A 518 -6.61 20.03 7.79
CA ASP A 518 -6.74 20.27 6.35
C ASP A 518 -7.89 19.43 5.78
N ASN A 519 -9.06 20.05 5.69
CA ASN A 519 -10.24 19.45 5.10
C ASN A 519 -10.36 19.98 3.70
N ALA A 520 -10.31 19.10 2.69
CA ALA A 520 -10.46 19.48 1.29
C ALA A 520 -11.70 20.34 1.03
N LEU A 521 -12.81 20.12 1.74
CA LEU A 521 -14.00 20.94 1.58
C LEU A 521 -13.86 22.34 2.19
N ILE A 522 -13.05 22.50 3.24
CA ILE A 522 -12.76 23.81 3.84
C ILE A 522 -11.76 24.57 2.97
N THR A 523 -10.70 23.91 2.51
CA THR A 523 -9.76 24.47 1.54
C THR A 523 -10.48 24.91 0.27
N MET A 524 -11.43 24.09 -0.21
CA MET A 524 -12.30 24.46 -1.34
C MET A 524 -13.00 25.79 -1.13
N GLU A 525 -13.68 25.95 0.01
CA GLU A 525 -14.42 27.17 0.34
C GLU A 525 -13.47 28.38 0.43
N HIS A 526 -12.29 28.23 1.04
CA HIS A 526 -11.32 29.32 1.12
C HIS A 526 -10.72 29.71 -0.24
N LEU A 527 -10.51 28.75 -1.14
CA LEU A 527 -10.06 29.05 -2.50
C LEU A 527 -11.07 29.92 -3.26
N TYR A 528 -12.38 29.68 -3.08
CA TYR A 528 -13.41 30.56 -3.65
C TYR A 528 -13.49 31.95 -2.99
N ARG A 529 -12.99 32.10 -1.76
CA ARG A 529 -13.02 33.39 -1.03
C ARG A 529 -11.81 34.26 -1.25
N THR A 530 -10.62 33.66 -1.21
CA THR A 530 -9.34 34.39 -1.17
C THR A 530 -8.26 33.78 -2.05
N GLY A 531 -8.61 32.77 -2.87
CA GLY A 531 -7.68 32.08 -3.75
C GLY A 531 -7.07 33.00 -4.81
N SER A 532 -5.76 32.85 -5.00
CA SER A 532 -5.01 33.40 -6.13
C SER A 532 -4.00 32.38 -6.65
N VAL A 533 -3.75 32.40 -7.94
CA VAL A 533 -2.78 31.55 -8.63
C VAL A 533 -1.60 32.43 -9.00
N LYS A 534 -0.38 31.96 -8.69
CA LYS A 534 0.88 32.56 -9.14
C LYS A 534 1.61 31.55 -10.03
N ILE A 535 1.90 31.95 -11.27
CA ILE A 535 2.67 31.16 -12.24
C ILE A 535 4.00 31.84 -12.49
N CYS A 536 5.10 31.11 -12.31
CA CYS A 536 6.47 31.60 -12.52
C CYS A 536 7.14 30.83 -13.67
N LEU A 537 7.49 31.52 -14.75
CA LEU A 537 8.24 30.97 -15.89
C LEU A 537 9.75 31.20 -15.69
N ARG A 538 10.57 30.15 -15.75
CA ARG A 538 12.02 30.24 -15.42
C ARG A 538 12.97 29.50 -16.36
N ARG A 539 12.46 28.95 -17.45
CA ARG A 539 13.22 28.07 -18.36
C ARG A 539 14.38 28.77 -19.06
N LEU A 540 14.30 30.10 -19.27
CA LEU A 540 15.42 30.89 -19.81
C LEU A 540 16.71 30.70 -18.97
N LEU A 541 16.56 30.57 -17.65
CA LEU A 541 17.64 30.38 -16.68
C LEU A 541 17.97 28.90 -16.41
N ASN A 542 17.42 27.97 -17.20
CA ASN A 542 17.48 26.51 -16.98
C ASN A 542 16.86 26.04 -15.65
N GLU A 543 15.94 26.82 -15.09
CA GLU A 543 15.14 26.41 -13.92
C GLU A 543 13.77 25.88 -14.36
N GLU A 544 13.16 25.04 -13.52
CA GLU A 544 11.80 24.56 -13.77
C GLU A 544 10.78 25.67 -13.50
N SER A 545 9.89 25.89 -14.46
CA SER A 545 8.72 26.76 -14.31
C SER A 545 7.71 26.08 -13.38
N PHE A 546 7.07 26.84 -12.49
CA PHE A 546 6.13 26.28 -11.50
C PHE A 546 4.91 27.17 -11.32
N PHE A 547 3.87 26.63 -10.69
CA PHE A 547 2.73 27.41 -10.22
C PHE A 547 2.35 27.01 -8.80
N GLU A 548 1.81 27.97 -8.08
CA GLU A 548 1.36 27.85 -6.70
C GLU A 548 0.00 28.52 -6.55
N ILE A 549 -0.83 27.98 -5.65
CA ILE A 549 -2.14 28.57 -5.32
C ILE A 549 -2.12 29.07 -3.88
N GLY A 550 -2.20 30.38 -3.70
CA GLY A 550 -2.30 31.02 -2.40
C GLY A 550 -3.76 31.18 -1.96
N TYR A 551 -4.04 31.00 -0.68
CA TYR A 551 -5.31 31.41 -0.06
C TYR A 551 -5.07 31.89 1.37
N SER A 552 -6.09 32.50 1.97
CA SER A 552 -5.98 33.05 3.31
C SER A 552 -7.20 32.79 4.20
N ILE A 553 -6.91 32.54 5.48
CA ILE A 553 -7.90 32.25 6.53
C ILE A 553 -7.82 33.36 7.58
N LYS A 554 -8.97 33.96 7.90
CA LYS A 554 -9.10 34.89 9.03
C LYS A 554 -9.13 34.08 10.34
N LYS A 555 -8.22 34.38 11.28
CA LYS A 555 -8.25 33.79 12.62
C LYS A 555 -9.55 34.23 13.31
N LEU A 556 -10.35 33.28 13.81
CA LEU A 556 -11.51 33.58 14.64
C LEU A 556 -10.98 34.28 15.91
N ALA A 557 -11.39 35.53 16.13
CA ALA A 557 -11.01 36.26 17.34
C ALA A 557 -11.59 35.51 18.55
N ASN A 558 -10.74 35.24 19.54
CA ASN A 558 -11.23 34.84 20.86
C ASN A 558 -12.02 36.02 21.43
N GLU A 559 -13.26 35.80 21.85
CA GLU A 559 -14.20 36.83 22.33
C GLU A 559 -13.77 37.53 23.65
N ASN A 560 -12.50 37.46 24.06
CA ASN A 560 -12.00 37.97 25.34
C ASN A 560 -10.78 38.90 25.23
N GLU A 561 -10.39 39.37 24.04
CA GLU A 561 -9.30 40.35 23.91
C GLU A 561 -9.85 41.73 23.50
N ASP A 562 -9.53 42.73 24.33
CA ASP A 562 -10.00 44.11 24.26
C ASP A 562 -9.81 44.76 22.88
N GLU A 563 -10.79 45.59 22.49
CA GLU A 563 -11.08 46.07 21.13
C GLU A 563 -10.02 46.97 20.45
N ASP A 564 -8.84 47.20 21.03
CA ASP A 564 -7.97 48.33 20.59
C ASP A 564 -6.71 47.97 19.75
N GLU A 565 -6.46 46.71 19.38
CA GLU A 565 -5.40 46.36 18.40
C GLU A 565 -5.82 45.26 17.39
N GLN A 566 -6.94 45.44 16.68
CA GLN A 566 -7.31 44.53 15.58
C GLN A 566 -6.51 44.80 14.29
N ARG A 567 -5.25 44.34 14.24
CA ARG A 567 -4.71 43.77 12.99
C ARG A 567 -5.19 42.33 12.96
N SER A 568 -6.24 42.05 12.19
CA SER A 568 -6.68 40.67 11.98
C SER A 568 -5.50 39.85 11.43
N ASP A 569 -4.95 38.94 12.24
CA ASP A 569 -3.92 38.01 11.80
C ASP A 569 -4.51 37.08 10.74
N VAL A 570 -4.25 37.41 9.47
CA VAL A 570 -4.64 36.61 8.31
C VAL A 570 -3.54 35.59 8.05
N LEU A 571 -3.83 34.32 8.28
CA LEU A 571 -2.91 33.22 7.95
C LEU A 571 -2.96 32.98 6.43
N LYS A 572 -1.82 33.07 5.77
CA LYS A 572 -1.67 32.78 4.33
C LYS A 572 -1.13 31.36 4.15
N PHE A 573 -1.77 30.62 3.27
CA PHE A 573 -1.40 29.26 2.87
C PHE A 573 -1.05 29.25 1.39
N THR A 574 -0.13 28.36 1.01
CA THR A 574 0.29 28.17 -0.37
C THR A 574 0.27 26.68 -0.69
N LEU A 575 -0.45 26.31 -1.75
CA LEU A 575 -0.50 24.95 -2.26
C LEU A 575 0.48 24.83 -3.43
N THR A 576 1.43 23.90 -3.32
CA THR A 576 2.31 23.52 -4.42
C THR A 576 1.56 22.62 -5.42
N LYS A 577 2.16 22.37 -6.59
CA LYS A 577 1.58 21.44 -7.57
C LYS A 577 1.24 20.06 -6.98
N SER A 578 2.10 19.53 -6.10
CA SER A 578 1.85 18.25 -5.42
C SER A 578 0.65 18.33 -4.48
N ASP A 579 0.52 19.43 -3.73
CA ASP A 579 -0.59 19.64 -2.81
C ASP A 579 -1.92 19.82 -3.57
N ILE A 580 -1.87 20.46 -4.74
CA ILE A 580 -3.03 20.64 -5.63
C ILE A 580 -3.47 19.28 -6.21
N ASP A 581 -2.52 18.43 -6.63
CA ASP A 581 -2.83 17.07 -7.09
C ASP A 581 -3.47 16.23 -5.99
N ASP A 582 -2.97 16.33 -4.76
CA ASP A 582 -3.55 15.64 -3.61
C ASP A 582 -4.95 16.20 -3.28
N HIS A 583 -5.09 17.52 -3.26
CA HIS A 583 -6.38 18.19 -3.06
C HIS A 583 -7.43 17.78 -4.12
N LYS A 584 -7.05 17.71 -5.40
CA LYS A 584 -7.93 17.21 -6.48
C LYS A 584 -8.35 15.76 -6.26
N ARG A 585 -7.43 14.89 -5.80
CA ARG A 585 -7.76 13.51 -5.45
C ARG A 585 -8.78 13.48 -4.32
N GLN A 586 -8.50 14.20 -3.22
CA GLN A 586 -9.40 14.29 -2.07
C GLN A 586 -10.80 14.77 -2.50
N LEU A 587 -10.90 15.84 -3.30
CA LEU A 587 -12.18 16.34 -3.84
C LEU A 587 -12.87 15.31 -4.76
N THR A 588 -12.12 14.61 -5.61
CA THR A 588 -12.71 13.58 -6.50
C THR A 588 -13.36 12.46 -5.71
N PHE A 589 -12.74 12.02 -4.60
CA PHE A 589 -13.33 11.03 -3.70
C PHE A 589 -14.54 11.59 -2.93
N CYS A 590 -14.51 12.85 -2.50
CA CYS A 590 -15.66 13.50 -1.87
C CYS A 590 -16.90 13.55 -2.79
N ASN A 591 -16.75 13.60 -4.11
CA ASN A 591 -17.86 13.66 -5.07
C ASN A 591 -18.75 12.39 -5.04
N VAL A 592 -18.20 11.25 -4.62
CA VAL A 592 -18.91 9.95 -4.63
C VAL A 592 -19.86 9.80 -3.44
N ASP A 593 -19.52 10.42 -2.30
CA ASP A 593 -20.19 10.18 -1.00
C ASP A 593 -20.99 11.37 -0.44
N LEU A 594 -21.03 12.52 -1.15
CA LEU A 594 -21.86 13.64 -0.74
C LEU A 594 -23.35 13.26 -0.79
N GLN A 595 -23.96 13.14 0.39
CA GLN A 595 -25.39 12.86 0.57
C GLN A 595 -26.26 13.93 -0.14
N GLU A 596 -27.48 13.54 -0.52
CA GLU A 596 -28.48 14.41 -1.18
C GLU A 596 -28.70 15.77 -0.46
N ASN A 597 -28.37 15.85 0.83
CA ASN A 597 -28.57 17.04 1.67
C ASN A 597 -27.45 18.10 1.58
N MET A 598 -26.32 17.85 0.91
CA MET A 598 -25.20 18.83 0.78
C MET A 598 -24.99 19.31 -0.67
N PHE A 599 -26.09 19.68 -1.33
CA PHE A 599 -26.10 20.04 -2.75
C PHE A 599 -25.12 21.17 -3.13
N HIS A 600 -25.04 22.23 -2.32
CA HIS A 600 -24.17 23.40 -2.58
C HIS A 600 -22.71 23.01 -2.65
N LYS A 601 -22.27 22.10 -1.77
CA LYS A 601 -20.90 21.57 -1.78
C LYS A 601 -20.63 20.73 -3.01
N LYS A 602 -21.63 20.01 -3.53
CA LYS A 602 -21.50 19.22 -4.77
C LYS A 602 -21.30 20.12 -5.99
N ILE A 603 -22.03 21.25 -6.09
CA ILE A 603 -21.80 22.24 -7.16
C ILE A 603 -20.38 22.79 -7.06
N LEU A 604 -20.01 23.32 -5.88
CA LEU A 604 -18.71 23.95 -5.67
C LEU A 604 -17.56 22.98 -5.94
N LEU A 605 -17.70 21.71 -5.54
CA LEU A 605 -16.70 20.69 -5.79
C LEU A 605 -16.52 20.44 -7.30
N THR A 606 -17.63 20.25 -8.02
CA THR A 606 -17.58 19.99 -9.47
C THR A 606 -16.93 21.15 -10.21
N GLU A 607 -17.33 22.38 -9.87
CA GLU A 607 -16.77 23.57 -10.49
C GLU A 607 -15.33 23.84 -10.07
N GLN A 608 -14.91 23.46 -8.85
CA GLN A 608 -13.54 23.63 -8.43
C GLN A 608 -12.59 22.67 -9.13
N LEU A 609 -13.02 21.42 -9.39
CA LEU A 609 -12.25 20.50 -10.22
C LEU A 609 -12.06 21.06 -11.65
N ASN A 610 -13.10 21.69 -12.22
CA ASN A 610 -13.00 22.36 -13.52
C ASN A 610 -12.07 23.59 -13.46
N LEU A 611 -12.15 24.38 -12.39
CA LEU A 611 -11.31 25.55 -12.15
C LEU A 611 -9.83 25.17 -12.08
N LEU A 612 -9.48 24.18 -11.25
CA LEU A 612 -8.10 23.71 -11.08
C LEU A 612 -7.55 23.10 -12.37
N ARG A 613 -8.37 22.38 -13.14
CA ARG A 613 -7.99 21.91 -14.48
C ARG A 613 -7.69 23.06 -15.44
N THR A 614 -8.51 24.11 -15.43
CA THR A 614 -8.31 25.28 -16.28
C THR A 614 -7.02 26.02 -15.91
N VAL A 615 -6.68 26.10 -14.61
CA VAL A 615 -5.40 26.64 -14.14
C VAL A 615 -4.22 25.83 -14.65
N GLU A 616 -4.30 24.49 -14.62
CA GLU A 616 -3.27 23.62 -15.21
C GLU A 616 -3.14 23.83 -16.71
N ASP A 617 -4.25 23.98 -17.43
CA ASP A 617 -4.25 24.26 -18.87
C ASP A 617 -3.57 25.61 -19.18
N ILE A 618 -3.82 26.66 -18.39
CA ILE A 618 -3.11 27.95 -18.48
C ILE A 618 -1.61 27.78 -18.23
N TYR A 619 -1.22 27.08 -17.15
CA TYR A 619 0.18 26.81 -16.85
C TYR A 619 0.87 26.06 -18.01
N ASN A 620 0.21 25.03 -18.55
CA ASN A 620 0.74 24.24 -19.66
C ASN A 620 0.93 25.07 -20.93
N ILE A 621 -0.01 25.95 -21.30
CA ILE A 621 0.13 26.79 -22.50
C ILE A 621 1.21 27.88 -22.31
N LEU A 622 1.36 28.43 -21.10
CA LEU A 622 2.45 29.36 -20.78
C LEU A 622 3.82 28.67 -20.89
N CYS A 623 3.95 27.45 -20.36
CA CYS A 623 5.15 26.64 -20.55
C CYS A 623 5.43 26.34 -22.03
N LYS A 624 4.39 26.11 -22.86
CA LYS A 624 4.55 25.95 -24.32
C LYS A 624 5.03 27.24 -24.98
N LEU A 625 4.46 28.39 -24.65
CA LEU A 625 4.89 29.71 -25.14
C LEU A 625 6.35 30.00 -24.78
N GLU A 626 6.74 29.69 -23.53
CA GLU A 626 8.11 29.84 -23.06
C GLU A 626 9.07 28.96 -23.86
N THR A 627 8.72 27.68 -24.04
CA THR A 627 9.52 26.68 -24.77
C THR A 627 9.62 26.99 -26.26
N ALA A 628 8.54 27.50 -26.85
CA ALA A 628 8.52 27.99 -28.23
C ALA A 628 9.36 29.26 -28.44
N GLY A 629 9.91 29.84 -27.37
CA GLY A 629 10.77 31.01 -27.46
C GLY A 629 10.02 32.32 -27.66
N HIS A 630 8.75 32.41 -27.23
CA HIS A 630 8.02 33.67 -27.33
C HIS A 630 8.68 34.73 -26.42
N PRO A 631 9.06 35.91 -26.93
CA PRO A 631 9.87 36.88 -26.17
C PRO A 631 9.15 37.47 -24.95
N GLU A 632 7.83 37.63 -25.01
CA GLU A 632 7.03 38.20 -23.91
C GLU A 632 6.71 37.24 -22.76
N TYR A 633 7.00 35.94 -22.91
CA TYR A 633 6.70 34.91 -21.90
C TYR A 633 7.99 34.27 -21.35
N GLN A 634 9.06 35.06 -21.23
CA GLN A 634 10.33 34.64 -20.65
C GLN A 634 10.52 35.33 -19.30
N LEU A 635 10.83 34.58 -18.24
CA LEU A 635 11.01 35.11 -16.87
C LEU A 635 9.81 35.90 -16.35
N ARG A 636 8.61 35.52 -16.81
CA ARG A 636 7.38 36.21 -16.51
C ARG A 636 6.69 35.58 -15.31
N GLU A 637 6.13 36.44 -14.46
CA GLU A 637 5.25 36.07 -13.37
C GLU A 637 3.83 36.48 -13.72
N GLU A 638 2.92 35.52 -13.75
CA GLU A 638 1.49 35.75 -13.98
C GLU A 638 0.71 35.48 -12.70
N ASN A 639 -0.19 36.40 -12.35
CA ASN A 639 -1.04 36.28 -11.18
C ASN A 639 -2.50 36.32 -11.60
N TYR A 640 -3.27 35.29 -11.25
CA TYR A 640 -4.70 35.18 -11.55
C TYR A 640 -5.50 35.07 -10.26
N ASP A 641 -6.53 35.89 -10.11
CA ASP A 641 -7.48 35.72 -9.02
C ASP A 641 -8.46 34.60 -9.36
N ILE A 642 -8.63 33.66 -8.43
CA ILE A 642 -9.57 32.53 -8.58
C ILE A 642 -10.71 32.57 -7.55
N HIS A 643 -10.72 33.61 -6.72
CA HIS A 643 -11.81 33.89 -5.79
C HIS A 643 -12.93 34.71 -6.45
N ASP A 644 -14.10 34.67 -5.82
CA ASP A 644 -15.25 35.47 -6.22
C ASP A 644 -15.07 36.94 -5.86
N ARG A 645 -14.73 37.76 -6.87
CA ARG A 645 -14.60 39.22 -6.71
C ARG A 645 -15.91 39.94 -6.39
N THR A 646 -17.05 39.28 -6.59
CA THR A 646 -18.37 39.86 -6.35
C THR A 646 -18.95 39.51 -4.97
N ASP A 647 -18.25 38.67 -4.20
CA ASP A 647 -18.71 38.07 -2.95
C ASP A 647 -20.09 37.37 -3.07
N GLU A 648 -20.55 37.07 -4.29
CA GLU A 648 -21.86 36.50 -4.56
C GLU A 648 -21.95 35.07 -4.01
N ILE A 649 -20.90 34.26 -4.14
CA ILE A 649 -20.78 32.91 -3.58
C ILE A 649 -20.92 32.99 -2.05
N ASP A 650 -20.21 33.92 -1.39
CA ASP A 650 -20.28 34.07 0.08
C ASP A 650 -21.64 34.56 0.56
N HIS A 651 -22.27 35.49 -0.17
CA HIS A 651 -23.64 35.91 0.09
C HIS A 651 -24.65 34.77 -0.12
N LEU A 652 -24.47 33.93 -1.15
CA LEU A 652 -25.35 32.79 -1.41
C LEU A 652 -25.16 31.64 -0.41
N LEU A 653 -23.96 31.48 0.15
CA LEU A 653 -23.68 30.51 1.20
C LEU A 653 -24.25 30.96 2.57
N SER A 654 -24.31 32.26 2.83
CA SER A 654 -24.82 32.83 4.09
C SER A 654 -26.33 33.10 4.10
N ASP A 655 -26.99 33.23 2.94
CA ASP A 655 -28.43 33.49 2.86
C ASP A 655 -29.27 32.18 2.89
N LEU A 656 -29.92 31.95 4.04
CA LEU A 656 -30.83 30.82 4.29
C LEU A 656 -32.30 31.11 3.90
N ARG A 657 -32.64 32.31 3.41
CA ARG A 657 -34.05 32.75 3.27
C ARG A 657 -34.65 32.57 1.87
N ASN A 658 -33.86 32.22 0.86
CA ASN A 658 -34.30 32.10 -0.54
C ASN A 658 -34.70 30.68 -0.97
N ASP A 659 -35.56 30.59 -2.00
CA ASP A 659 -35.97 29.33 -2.64
C ASP A 659 -34.75 28.51 -3.09
N HIS A 660 -34.73 27.23 -2.69
CA HIS A 660 -33.60 26.32 -2.82
C HIS A 660 -33.11 26.20 -4.27
N GLN A 661 -34.03 26.12 -5.24
CA GLN A 661 -33.70 25.92 -6.64
C GLN A 661 -33.19 27.19 -7.33
N ILE A 662 -33.60 28.37 -6.87
CA ILE A 662 -33.09 29.65 -7.36
C ILE A 662 -31.66 29.86 -6.86
N ARG A 663 -31.41 29.60 -5.57
CA ARG A 663 -30.09 29.71 -4.95
C ARG A 663 -29.07 28.78 -5.61
N GLU A 664 -29.49 27.56 -5.89
CA GLU A 664 -28.68 26.56 -6.59
C GLU A 664 -28.21 27.02 -7.98
N ASN A 665 -29.16 27.46 -8.80
CA ASN A 665 -28.86 27.94 -10.15
C ASN A 665 -27.99 29.19 -10.15
N ARG A 666 -28.12 30.05 -9.13
CA ARG A 666 -27.25 31.22 -8.96
C ARG A 666 -25.84 30.83 -8.54
N LEU A 667 -25.69 29.94 -7.56
CA LEU A 667 -24.39 29.45 -7.10
C LEU A 667 -23.61 28.78 -8.23
N LYS A 668 -24.29 27.93 -9.01
CA LYS A 668 -23.69 27.29 -10.19
C LYS A 668 -23.24 28.32 -11.23
N ARG A 669 -24.06 29.33 -11.53
CA ARG A 669 -23.68 30.41 -12.47
C ARG A 669 -22.49 31.23 -11.98
N ALA A 670 -22.44 31.58 -10.70
CA ALA A 670 -21.35 32.35 -10.11
C ALA A 670 -20.03 31.56 -10.21
N ALA A 671 -20.02 30.30 -9.77
CA ALA A 671 -18.85 29.42 -9.86
C ALA A 671 -18.41 29.15 -11.31
N GLU A 672 -19.35 28.88 -12.22
CA GLU A 672 -19.06 28.70 -13.65
C GLU A 672 -18.46 29.96 -14.29
N THR A 673 -18.86 31.16 -13.84
CA THR A 673 -18.37 32.43 -14.41
C THR A 673 -16.88 32.61 -14.11
N LEU A 674 -16.42 32.23 -12.92
CA LEU A 674 -14.99 32.22 -12.57
C LEU A 674 -14.19 31.31 -13.51
N THR A 675 -14.65 30.07 -13.69
CA THR A 675 -13.99 29.10 -14.59
C THR A 675 -14.00 29.59 -16.05
N LYS A 676 -15.11 30.16 -16.53
CA LYS A 676 -15.22 30.70 -17.89
C LYS A 676 -14.26 31.88 -18.13
N ASN A 677 -14.05 32.74 -17.14
CA ASN A 677 -13.11 33.85 -17.27
C ASN A 677 -11.67 33.34 -17.45
N LEU A 678 -11.26 32.33 -16.70
CA LEU A 678 -9.94 31.69 -16.89
C LEU A 678 -9.86 30.95 -18.24
N ASP A 679 -10.93 30.28 -18.67
CA ASP A 679 -10.94 29.60 -19.97
C ASP A 679 -10.80 30.60 -21.14
N LEU A 680 -11.36 31.81 -21.02
CA LEU A 680 -11.12 32.88 -22.00
C LEU A 680 -9.64 33.30 -22.05
N ILE A 681 -8.95 33.37 -20.91
CA ILE A 681 -7.51 33.64 -20.84
C ILE A 681 -6.74 32.50 -21.51
N HIS A 682 -7.05 31.25 -21.18
CA HIS A 682 -6.44 30.08 -21.80
C HIS A 682 -6.59 30.09 -23.33
N ARG A 683 -7.79 30.34 -23.86
CA ARG A 683 -8.03 30.44 -25.31
C ARG A 683 -7.26 31.60 -25.96
N SER A 684 -7.15 32.74 -25.27
CA SER A 684 -6.33 33.86 -25.75
C SER A 684 -4.84 33.50 -25.82
N LEU A 685 -4.32 32.79 -24.81
CA LEU A 685 -2.93 32.32 -24.79
C LEU A 685 -2.67 31.27 -25.87
N GLN A 686 -3.62 30.37 -26.10
CA GLN A 686 -3.55 29.39 -27.19
C GLN A 686 -3.52 30.08 -28.57
N ALA A 687 -4.38 31.07 -28.80
CA ALA A 687 -4.36 31.85 -30.03
C ALA A 687 -3.02 32.60 -30.23
N ASN A 688 -2.45 33.16 -29.14
CA ASN A 688 -1.13 33.78 -29.18
C ASN A 688 -0.02 32.78 -29.51
N TYR A 689 -0.08 31.56 -28.96
CA TYR A 689 0.85 30.49 -29.27
C TYR A 689 0.77 30.08 -30.75
N ASP A 690 -0.43 29.82 -31.26
CA ASP A 690 -0.64 29.41 -32.64
C ASP A 690 -0.18 30.51 -33.62
N MET A 691 -0.47 31.78 -33.31
CA MET A 691 -0.01 32.93 -34.09
C MET A 691 1.51 33.08 -34.06
N TRP A 692 2.15 32.86 -32.90
CA TRP A 692 3.61 32.91 -32.78
C TRP A 692 4.30 31.83 -33.61
N ILE A 693 3.84 30.58 -33.51
CA ILE A 693 4.40 29.48 -34.30
C ILE A 693 4.22 29.75 -35.79
N HIS A 694 3.02 30.16 -36.20
CA HIS A 694 2.74 30.50 -37.60
C HIS A 694 3.68 31.60 -38.12
N ASN A 695 3.86 32.68 -37.35
CA ASN A 695 4.77 33.76 -37.73
C ASN A 695 6.23 33.30 -37.75
N LEU A 696 6.67 32.53 -36.75
CA LEU A 696 8.04 32.01 -36.70
C LEU A 696 8.36 31.12 -37.90
N GLU A 697 7.44 30.22 -38.26
CA GLU A 697 7.58 29.34 -39.43
C GLU A 697 7.56 30.10 -40.74
N ARG A 698 6.64 31.06 -40.89
CA ARG A 698 6.60 31.95 -42.05
C ARG A 698 7.91 32.73 -42.22
N TYR A 699 8.42 33.32 -41.14
CA TYR A 699 9.69 34.06 -41.19
C TYR A 699 10.89 33.15 -41.46
N ARG A 700 10.88 31.89 -41.00
CA ARG A 700 11.91 30.91 -41.37
C ARG A 700 11.86 30.56 -42.86
N GLN A 701 10.68 30.49 -43.45
CA GLN A 701 10.50 30.28 -44.89
C GLN A 701 10.99 31.50 -45.69
N ASP A 702 10.63 32.71 -45.27
CA ASP A 702 11.02 33.96 -45.94
C ASP A 702 12.51 34.30 -45.74
N HIS A 703 13.09 33.90 -44.60
CA HIS A 703 14.47 34.18 -44.21
C HIS A 703 15.18 32.91 -43.69
N HIS A 704 15.75 32.15 -44.63
CA HIS A 704 16.35 30.84 -44.36
C HIS A 704 17.42 30.82 -43.27
N LEU A 705 18.15 31.93 -43.02
CA LEU A 705 19.14 32.03 -41.94
C LEU A 705 18.56 31.73 -40.56
N LEU A 706 17.27 31.98 -40.33
CA LEU A 706 16.59 31.66 -39.07
C LEU A 706 16.52 30.14 -38.81
N TYR A 707 16.60 29.30 -39.84
CA TYR A 707 16.66 27.86 -39.63
C TYR A 707 17.93 27.44 -38.89
N LEU A 708 19.04 28.20 -38.97
CA LEU A 708 20.30 27.86 -38.28
C LEU A 708 20.18 27.90 -36.75
N PHE A 709 19.18 28.60 -36.23
CA PHE A 709 19.00 28.84 -34.81
C PHE A 709 17.78 28.07 -34.27
N SER A 710 17.93 27.41 -33.13
CA SER A 710 16.81 26.85 -32.36
C SER A 710 15.85 27.94 -31.90
N ASN A 711 14.62 27.57 -31.53
CA ASN A 711 13.63 28.52 -30.98
C ASN A 711 14.21 29.28 -29.77
N ARG A 712 14.96 28.57 -28.92
CA ARG A 712 15.67 29.15 -27.78
C ARG A 712 16.73 30.18 -28.21
N GLN A 713 17.54 29.86 -29.21
CA GLN A 713 18.56 30.79 -29.70
C GLN A 713 17.94 32.03 -30.37
N ILE A 714 16.89 31.85 -31.17
CA ILE A 714 16.13 32.96 -31.76
C ILE A 714 15.61 33.89 -30.66
N MET A 715 15.00 33.31 -29.62
CA MET A 715 14.50 34.04 -28.46
C MET A 715 15.60 34.79 -27.72
N ILE A 716 16.75 34.15 -27.45
CA ILE A 716 17.91 34.82 -26.82
C ILE A 716 18.42 35.97 -27.69
N LEU A 717 18.53 35.78 -29.00
CA LEU A 717 18.95 36.84 -29.92
C LEU A 717 17.96 38.01 -29.93
N ILE A 718 16.64 37.73 -29.91
CA ILE A 718 15.61 38.77 -29.77
C ILE A 718 15.77 39.51 -28.44
N ILE A 719 15.97 38.80 -27.32
CA ILE A 719 16.19 39.42 -26.00
C ILE A 719 17.43 40.32 -26.03
N LEU A 720 18.54 39.84 -26.60
CA LEU A 720 19.79 40.61 -26.71
C LEU A 720 19.63 41.86 -27.58
N LEU A 721 18.90 41.77 -28.70
CA LEU A 721 18.58 42.90 -29.57
C LEU A 721 17.55 43.85 -28.96
N THR A 722 16.77 43.41 -27.96
CA THR A 722 15.76 44.25 -27.31
C THR A 722 16.40 45.27 -26.39
N ARG A 723 15.89 46.50 -26.47
CA ARG A 723 16.29 47.58 -25.57
C ARG A 723 15.75 47.32 -24.16
N SER A 724 16.65 47.29 -23.19
CA SER A 724 16.33 47.18 -21.77
C SER A 724 15.60 48.43 -21.27
N THR A 725 14.60 48.22 -20.42
CA THR A 725 13.84 49.29 -19.74
C THR A 725 13.73 48.97 -18.26
N THR A 726 13.36 49.96 -17.44
CA THR A 726 13.12 49.75 -16.00
C THR A 726 12.00 48.74 -15.72
N GLN A 727 11.08 48.54 -16.67
CA GLN A 727 9.95 47.60 -16.57
C GLN A 727 10.25 46.22 -17.19
N ASN A 728 11.15 46.12 -18.17
CA ASN A 728 11.54 44.87 -18.81
C ASN A 728 13.00 44.53 -18.47
N GLN A 729 13.17 43.78 -17.39
CA GLN A 729 14.48 43.35 -16.85
C GLN A 729 14.95 41.99 -17.38
N VAL A 730 14.21 41.35 -18.29
CA VAL A 730 14.53 39.99 -18.78
C VAL A 730 15.94 39.90 -19.35
N LYS A 731 16.36 40.90 -20.15
CA LYS A 731 17.71 40.99 -20.70
C LYS A 731 18.77 41.11 -19.59
N CYS A 732 18.54 41.97 -18.60
CA CYS A 732 19.46 42.17 -17.48
C CYS A 732 19.59 40.90 -16.65
N GLN A 733 18.48 40.27 -16.26
CA GLN A 733 18.46 39.02 -15.49
C GLN A 733 19.16 37.86 -16.23
N PHE A 734 18.97 37.79 -17.55
CA PHE A 734 19.70 36.83 -18.40
C PHE A 734 21.22 37.09 -18.37
N LEU A 735 21.64 38.35 -18.57
CA LEU A 735 23.07 38.71 -18.57
C LEU A 735 23.72 38.52 -17.19
N GLU A 736 23.02 38.83 -16.10
CA GLU A 736 23.52 38.62 -14.72
C GLU A 736 23.83 37.15 -14.47
N LYS A 737 22.92 36.26 -14.88
CA LYS A 737 23.07 34.81 -14.71
C LYS A 737 24.16 34.21 -15.59
N VAL A 738 24.23 34.63 -16.86
CA VAL A 738 25.21 34.10 -17.83
C VAL A 738 26.63 34.62 -17.55
N CYS A 739 26.75 35.87 -17.11
CA CYS A 739 28.05 36.53 -16.89
C CYS A 739 28.51 36.49 -15.42
N LEU A 740 27.73 35.90 -14.50
CA LEU A 740 28.03 35.81 -13.05
C LEU A 740 28.39 37.17 -12.42
N SER A 741 27.70 38.23 -12.84
CA SER A 741 27.98 39.60 -12.38
C SER A 741 26.72 40.20 -11.77
N GLU A 742 26.73 40.46 -10.47
CA GLU A 742 25.58 40.96 -9.70
C GLU A 742 25.32 42.47 -9.89
N ASP A 743 26.22 43.21 -10.55
CA ASP A 743 26.21 44.68 -10.61
C ASP A 743 25.82 45.28 -11.97
N ILE A 744 25.22 44.50 -12.89
CA ILE A 744 24.87 44.98 -14.25
C ILE A 744 23.82 46.09 -14.21
N LEU A 745 22.87 46.04 -13.27
CA LEU A 745 21.80 47.04 -13.12
C LEU A 745 22.31 48.47 -12.83
N ARG A 746 23.56 48.65 -12.39
CA ARG A 746 24.11 49.97 -12.02
C ARG A 746 24.87 50.68 -13.13
N HIS A 747 25.27 49.99 -14.20
CA HIS A 747 26.11 50.58 -15.27
C HIS A 747 25.65 50.17 -16.68
N LYS A 748 24.95 51.07 -17.39
CA LYS A 748 24.48 50.86 -18.78
C LYS A 748 25.59 50.47 -19.77
N ASP A 749 26.80 51.01 -19.59
CA ASP A 749 27.94 50.70 -20.46
C ASP A 749 28.41 49.24 -20.33
N ASN A 750 28.24 48.64 -19.14
CA ASN A 750 28.55 47.22 -18.90
C ASN A 750 27.52 46.31 -19.58
N GLU A 751 26.24 46.68 -19.57
CA GLU A 751 25.18 45.90 -20.22
C GLU A 751 25.38 45.82 -21.74
N MET A 752 25.68 46.95 -22.39
CA MET A 752 25.92 46.99 -23.83
C MET A 752 27.14 46.14 -24.21
N LYS A 753 28.24 46.27 -23.48
CA LYS A 753 29.45 45.47 -23.72
C LYS A 753 29.18 43.96 -23.60
N LEU A 754 28.48 43.52 -22.56
CA LEU A 754 28.12 42.11 -22.36
C LEU A 754 27.15 41.62 -23.42
N THR A 755 26.19 42.46 -23.86
CA THR A 755 25.28 42.15 -24.96
C THR A 755 26.05 41.89 -26.25
N ILE A 756 26.97 42.78 -26.62
CA ILE A 756 27.79 42.64 -27.83
C ILE A 756 28.66 41.39 -27.74
N GLN A 757 29.28 41.12 -26.60
CA GLN A 757 30.04 39.88 -26.38
C GLN A 757 29.18 38.62 -26.56
N CYS A 758 27.95 38.61 -26.05
CA CYS A 758 27.01 37.51 -26.24
C CYS A 758 26.59 37.36 -27.71
N LEU A 759 26.25 38.46 -28.41
CA LEU A 759 25.90 38.43 -29.83
C LEU A 759 27.07 37.90 -30.68
N ILE A 760 28.30 38.33 -30.39
CA ILE A 760 29.52 37.79 -31.03
C ILE A 760 29.65 36.30 -30.75
N HIS A 761 29.47 35.86 -29.50
CA HIS A 761 29.57 34.45 -29.12
C HIS A 761 28.57 33.57 -29.90
N TYR A 762 27.28 33.95 -29.90
CA TYR A 762 26.24 33.24 -30.65
C TYR A 762 26.51 33.27 -32.16
N SER A 763 27.00 34.38 -32.71
CA SER A 763 27.32 34.50 -34.14
C SER A 763 28.54 33.66 -34.54
N ARG A 764 29.60 33.63 -33.70
CA ARG A 764 30.81 32.82 -33.93
C ARG A 764 30.56 31.32 -33.87
N SER A 765 29.50 30.88 -33.19
CA SER A 765 29.12 29.47 -33.11
C SER A 765 28.84 28.85 -34.49
N LEU A 766 28.51 29.67 -35.51
CA LEU A 766 28.24 29.22 -36.88
C LEU A 766 29.50 29.00 -37.73
N LYS A 767 30.68 29.45 -37.30
CA LYS A 767 31.99 29.27 -37.97
C LYS A 767 32.02 29.63 -39.47
N LEU A 768 31.30 30.69 -39.87
CA LEU A 768 31.34 31.20 -41.25
C LEU A 768 32.60 32.05 -41.47
N ASN A 769 33.28 31.85 -42.59
CA ASN A 769 34.60 32.44 -42.85
C ASN A 769 34.52 33.86 -43.45
N ASN A 770 33.44 34.18 -44.14
CA ASN A 770 33.32 35.43 -44.92
C ASN A 770 32.55 36.55 -44.19
N CYS A 771 32.56 36.58 -42.84
CA CYS A 771 31.74 37.48 -42.03
C CYS A 771 32.61 38.35 -41.12
N ASP A 772 32.39 39.66 -41.10
CA ASP A 772 33.05 40.54 -40.12
C ASP A 772 32.31 40.50 -38.78
N LEU A 773 32.79 39.65 -37.87
CA LEU A 773 32.30 39.53 -36.49
C LEU A 773 33.16 40.34 -35.50
N SER A 774 33.79 41.43 -35.95
CA SER A 774 34.48 42.38 -35.07
C SER A 774 33.49 43.10 -34.14
N GLU A 775 33.97 43.50 -32.96
CA GLU A 775 33.15 44.22 -31.97
C GLU A 775 32.56 45.51 -32.54
N MET A 776 33.32 46.21 -33.39
CA MET A 776 32.87 47.44 -34.05
C MET A 776 31.70 47.18 -35.01
N ASN A 777 31.80 46.14 -35.84
CA ASN A 777 30.75 45.82 -36.81
C ASN A 777 29.45 45.34 -36.14
N ILE A 778 29.57 44.44 -35.15
CA ILE A 778 28.40 43.97 -34.39
C ILE A 778 27.74 45.10 -33.61
N THR A 779 28.52 46.04 -33.05
CA THR A 779 27.97 47.23 -32.39
C THR A 779 27.17 48.10 -33.36
N HIS A 780 27.69 48.34 -34.56
CA HIS A 780 27.00 49.11 -35.59
C HIS A 780 25.66 48.47 -36.00
N HIS A 781 25.65 47.16 -36.29
CA HIS A 781 24.42 46.46 -36.65
C HIS A 781 23.45 46.32 -35.48
N TYR A 782 23.93 46.16 -34.25
CA TYR A 782 23.10 46.16 -33.05
C TYR A 782 22.34 47.48 -32.88
N GLU A 783 23.03 48.62 -33.04
CA GLU A 783 22.39 49.94 -32.93
C GLU A 783 21.34 50.18 -34.02
N THR A 784 21.61 49.68 -35.24
CA THR A 784 20.72 49.81 -36.40
C THR A 784 19.45 48.97 -36.26
N HIS A 785 19.58 47.74 -35.76
CA HIS A 785 18.50 46.75 -35.71
C HIS A 785 17.92 46.51 -34.32
N ARG A 786 18.18 47.39 -33.35
CA ARG A 786 17.65 47.24 -31.99
C ARG A 786 16.13 47.11 -31.99
N ILE A 787 15.62 46.22 -31.16
CA ILE A 787 14.18 45.98 -31.01
C ILE A 787 13.67 46.90 -29.89
N GLU A 788 12.62 47.66 -30.17
CA GLU A 788 12.00 48.50 -29.12
C GLU A 788 11.17 47.62 -28.17
N PRO A 789 11.10 47.97 -26.88
CA PRO A 789 10.32 47.22 -25.91
C PRO A 789 8.83 47.24 -26.29
N TYR A 790 8.11 46.14 -26.06
CA TYR A 790 6.70 45.97 -26.42
C TYR A 790 6.39 46.00 -27.93
N SER A 791 7.40 45.86 -28.79
CA SER A 791 7.17 45.59 -30.20
C SER A 791 6.54 44.21 -30.35
N ASN A 792 5.59 44.08 -31.29
CA ASN A 792 4.96 42.80 -31.56
C ASN A 792 5.99 41.76 -32.04
N ALA A 793 5.70 40.49 -31.80
CA ALA A 793 6.54 39.36 -32.16
C ALA A 793 7.01 39.37 -33.63
N GLU A 794 6.16 39.79 -34.56
CA GLU A 794 6.47 39.90 -35.99
C GLU A 794 7.57 40.93 -36.27
N THR A 795 7.49 42.12 -35.64
CA THR A 795 8.53 43.15 -35.77
C THR A 795 9.85 42.67 -35.20
N ALA A 796 9.83 41.95 -34.09
CA ALA A 796 11.04 41.37 -33.49
C ALA A 796 11.72 40.36 -34.42
N LEU A 797 10.95 39.44 -35.02
CA LEU A 797 11.46 38.48 -36.00
C LEU A 797 12.01 39.17 -37.25
N LYS A 798 11.35 40.22 -37.74
CA LYS A 798 11.82 41.02 -38.89
C LYS A 798 13.14 41.73 -38.62
N LYS A 799 13.29 42.36 -37.46
CA LYS A 799 14.56 43.02 -37.10
C LYS A 799 15.68 42.01 -36.90
N LEU A 800 15.39 40.86 -36.28
CA LEU A 800 16.37 39.78 -36.17
C LEU A 800 16.79 39.26 -37.55
N SER A 801 15.84 39.03 -38.46
CA SER A 801 16.17 38.53 -39.80
C SER A 801 17.02 39.52 -40.59
N GLN A 802 16.75 40.82 -40.49
CA GLN A 802 17.57 41.89 -41.08
C GLN A 802 18.98 41.92 -40.48
N PHE A 803 19.08 41.89 -39.16
CA PHE A 803 20.37 41.83 -38.45
C PHE A 803 21.23 40.64 -38.90
N LEU A 804 20.65 39.44 -38.95
CA LEU A 804 21.36 38.23 -39.40
C LEU A 804 21.74 38.30 -40.88
N SER A 805 20.86 38.84 -41.71
CA SER A 805 21.11 38.97 -43.15
C SER A 805 22.28 39.90 -43.45
N GLU A 806 22.44 41.00 -42.71
CA GLU A 806 23.54 41.94 -42.90
C GLU A 806 24.88 41.39 -42.35
N ILE A 807 24.86 40.74 -41.18
CA ILE A 807 26.07 40.19 -40.57
C ILE A 807 26.64 39.02 -41.38
N PHE A 808 25.78 38.22 -42.00
CA PHE A 808 26.16 37.02 -42.74
C PHE A 808 26.10 37.17 -44.27
N ASP A 809 25.99 38.39 -44.82
CA ASP A 809 25.83 38.67 -46.26
C ASP A 809 24.77 37.75 -46.92
N ASN A 810 23.57 37.70 -46.33
CA ASN A 810 22.45 36.84 -46.70
C ASN A 810 22.78 35.33 -46.74
N GLY A 811 23.83 34.90 -46.03
CA GLY A 811 24.29 33.52 -46.02
C GLY A 811 24.88 33.08 -47.36
N ARG A 812 25.46 34.00 -48.15
CA ARG A 812 26.02 33.66 -49.47
C ARG A 812 26.96 32.45 -49.45
N GLU A 813 27.80 32.33 -48.41
CA GLU A 813 28.71 31.19 -48.19
C GLU A 813 27.96 29.86 -47.99
N LEU A 814 26.75 29.89 -47.44
CA LEU A 814 25.90 28.71 -47.18
C LEU A 814 25.17 28.20 -48.44
N PHE A 815 24.98 29.07 -49.44
CA PHE A 815 24.25 28.77 -50.67
C PHE A 815 25.15 28.68 -51.91
N GLN A 816 26.44 29.02 -51.83
CA GLN A 816 27.35 29.04 -52.99
C GLN A 816 28.66 28.30 -52.70
N ARG A 817 28.82 27.09 -53.27
CA ARG A 817 30.11 26.37 -53.38
C ARG A 817 30.24 25.62 -54.71
N ASN A 818 31.43 25.69 -55.32
CA ASN A 818 31.81 25.04 -56.58
C ASN A 818 32.21 23.55 -56.41
N HIS A 819 31.43 22.75 -55.70
CA HIS A 819 31.66 21.30 -55.61
C HIS A 819 30.59 20.52 -56.35
N GLY A 820 31.04 19.58 -57.19
CA GLY A 820 30.18 18.71 -57.98
C GLY A 820 29.24 17.91 -57.10
N ASN A 821 27.98 17.78 -57.56
CA ASN A 821 26.98 16.93 -56.94
C ASN A 821 27.54 15.52 -56.78
N ASN A 822 27.71 15.07 -55.53
CA ASN A 822 27.92 13.66 -55.24
C ASN A 822 26.58 12.94 -55.36
N GLU A 823 26.57 11.76 -56.00
CA GLU A 823 25.37 10.94 -56.20
C GLU A 823 24.78 10.37 -54.88
N ASN A 824 25.57 10.32 -53.80
CA ASN A 824 25.12 9.88 -52.47
C ASN A 824 25.19 11.03 -51.44
N GLN A 825 24.05 11.36 -50.81
CA GLN A 825 23.93 12.45 -49.83
C GLN A 825 23.65 11.96 -48.39
N GLN A 826 23.49 10.66 -48.17
CA GLN A 826 23.26 10.06 -46.85
C GLN A 826 24.24 8.91 -46.62
N TYR A 827 24.88 8.87 -45.45
CA TYR A 827 25.92 7.90 -45.10
C TYR A 827 25.65 7.33 -43.70
N LEU A 828 25.57 6.00 -43.58
CA LEU A 828 25.51 5.32 -42.29
C LEU A 828 26.92 4.92 -41.85
N VAL A 829 27.33 5.32 -40.66
CA VAL A 829 28.63 5.06 -40.06
C VAL A 829 28.44 4.19 -38.82
N THR A 830 28.87 2.94 -38.92
CA THR A 830 28.82 2.00 -37.79
C THR A 830 30.02 2.23 -36.86
N ILE A 831 29.76 2.51 -35.59
CA ILE A 831 30.81 2.61 -34.57
C ILE A 831 30.98 1.21 -33.95
N ASN A 832 31.99 0.46 -34.40
CA ASN A 832 32.33 -0.82 -33.81
C ASN A 832 33.02 -0.58 -32.46
N SER A 833 32.30 -0.65 -31.35
CA SER A 833 32.93 -0.67 -30.01
C SER A 833 33.63 -2.01 -29.81
N THR A 834 34.84 -2.17 -30.35
CA THR A 834 35.67 -3.35 -30.08
C THR A 834 36.14 -3.31 -28.63
N GLN A 835 35.57 -4.19 -27.80
CA GLN A 835 36.16 -4.76 -26.59
C GLN A 835 36.91 -3.80 -25.64
N HIS A 836 36.21 -3.01 -24.83
CA HIS A 836 36.77 -2.61 -23.53
C HIS A 836 35.74 -2.64 -22.39
N ASN A 837 35.97 -3.65 -21.53
CA ASN A 837 35.65 -3.80 -20.12
C ASN A 837 34.38 -3.11 -19.56
N ARG A 838 33.50 -3.99 -19.05
CA ARG A 838 32.63 -3.74 -17.90
C ARG A 838 33.44 -3.17 -16.73
N ILE A 839 33.64 -1.85 -16.72
CA ILE A 839 33.97 -1.11 -15.51
C ILE A 839 32.72 -0.31 -15.19
N GLU A 840 32.29 -0.46 -13.94
CA GLU A 840 31.13 0.19 -13.34
C GLU A 840 31.07 1.66 -13.75
N LYS A 841 30.03 2.02 -14.52
CA LYS A 841 29.77 3.41 -14.86
C LYS A 841 29.16 4.08 -13.65
N THR A 842 29.92 4.99 -13.05
CA THR A 842 29.34 6.14 -12.36
C THR A 842 28.42 6.90 -13.32
N PRO A 843 27.26 7.40 -12.86
CA PRO A 843 26.36 8.13 -13.72
C PRO A 843 26.93 9.53 -13.96
N ILE A 844 26.81 9.99 -15.20
CA ILE A 844 27.14 11.34 -15.69
C ILE A 844 28.63 11.55 -15.99
N GLU A 845 29.04 11.19 -17.21
CA GLU A 845 30.03 11.97 -17.97
C GLU A 845 29.89 11.64 -19.46
N HIS A 846 29.70 12.68 -20.28
CA HIS A 846 29.59 12.62 -21.75
C HIS A 846 30.94 12.25 -22.39
N ASN A 847 31.39 11.01 -22.19
CA ASN A 847 32.61 10.54 -22.84
C ASN A 847 32.26 10.11 -24.27
N LEU A 848 32.46 11.03 -25.22
CA LEU A 848 32.74 10.70 -26.60
C LEU A 848 33.90 9.69 -26.60
N ASP A 849 33.62 8.46 -27.00
CA ASP A 849 34.64 7.43 -27.14
C ASP A 849 35.74 7.93 -28.08
N LEU A 850 37.01 7.67 -27.73
CA LEU A 850 38.18 8.04 -28.52
C LEU A 850 38.05 7.52 -29.96
N ASP A 851 37.44 6.35 -30.16
CA ASP A 851 37.16 5.77 -31.46
C ASP A 851 36.16 6.62 -32.26
N THR A 852 35.11 7.13 -31.59
CA THR A 852 34.16 8.07 -32.21
C THR A 852 34.86 9.38 -32.59
N CYS A 853 35.72 9.91 -31.71
CA CYS A 853 36.54 11.09 -32.01
C CYS A 853 37.51 10.84 -33.18
N CYS A 854 38.14 9.67 -33.27
CA CYS A 854 39.03 9.31 -34.37
C CYS A 854 38.27 9.10 -35.69
N VAL A 855 37.08 8.50 -35.67
CA VAL A 855 36.22 8.38 -36.86
C VAL A 855 35.74 9.75 -37.32
N LEU A 856 35.33 10.63 -36.40
CA LEU A 856 35.02 12.03 -36.72
C LEU A 856 36.25 12.73 -37.30
N LEU A 857 37.41 12.66 -36.65
CA LEU A 857 38.66 13.27 -37.14
C LEU A 857 39.08 12.72 -38.51
N ASN A 858 38.86 11.43 -38.79
CA ASN A 858 39.19 10.79 -40.07
C ASN A 858 38.17 11.13 -41.17
N LEU A 859 36.87 11.14 -40.88
CA LEU A 859 35.82 11.64 -41.80
C LEU A 859 36.02 13.12 -42.13
N PHE A 860 36.55 13.89 -41.17
CA PHE A 860 36.79 15.32 -41.31
C PHE A 860 38.25 15.67 -41.67
N GLN A 861 39.13 14.68 -41.89
CA GLN A 861 40.59 14.90 -42.06
C GLN A 861 40.95 15.57 -43.39
N ASP A 862 40.18 15.33 -44.45
CA ASP A 862 40.40 15.93 -45.78
C ASP A 862 39.33 16.95 -46.19
N ARG A 863 38.26 17.11 -45.39
CA ARG A 863 37.17 18.05 -45.62
C ARG A 863 36.53 18.46 -44.30
N LEU A 864 37.09 19.45 -43.63
CA LEU A 864 36.27 20.32 -42.80
C LEU A 864 35.63 21.35 -43.74
N PRO A 865 34.34 21.24 -44.13
CA PRO A 865 33.60 22.46 -44.39
C PRO A 865 33.73 23.32 -43.14
N SER A 866 33.95 24.62 -43.32
CA SER A 866 33.95 25.62 -42.25
C SER A 866 32.68 25.55 -41.39
N ALA A 867 31.58 25.00 -41.93
CA ALA A 867 30.30 24.83 -41.25
C ALA A 867 29.79 23.38 -41.31
N TYR A 868 29.67 22.73 -40.15
CA TYR A 868 28.94 21.46 -39.96
C TYR A 868 27.95 21.61 -38.81
N GLN A 869 26.87 20.84 -38.82
CA GLN A 869 25.88 20.81 -37.75
C GLN A 869 25.72 19.41 -37.18
N ILE A 870 25.65 19.31 -35.85
CA ILE A 870 25.53 18.04 -35.14
C ILE A 870 24.20 18.00 -34.38
N LEU A 871 23.43 16.93 -34.58
CA LEU A 871 22.30 16.54 -33.75
C LEU A 871 22.78 15.50 -32.73
N TRP A 872 22.74 15.85 -31.44
CA TRP A 872 23.04 14.93 -30.35
C TRP A 872 21.78 14.22 -29.89
N CYS A 873 21.58 12.96 -30.31
CA CYS A 873 20.34 12.24 -30.05
C CYS A 873 20.10 11.92 -28.57
N SER A 874 21.13 11.98 -27.72
CA SER A 874 21.01 11.78 -26.27
C SER A 874 20.23 12.89 -25.55
N THR A 875 20.14 14.08 -26.15
CA THR A 875 19.48 15.26 -25.54
C THR A 875 18.46 15.94 -26.45
N ALA A 876 18.33 15.49 -27.71
CA ALA A 876 17.40 16.04 -28.68
C ALA A 876 15.94 15.73 -28.33
N ASN A 877 15.06 16.72 -28.52
CA ASN A 877 13.61 16.53 -28.51
C ASN A 877 13.03 16.48 -29.94
N GLU A 878 11.71 16.33 -30.07
CA GLU A 878 11.03 16.25 -31.36
C GLU A 878 11.22 17.51 -32.24
N ASP A 879 11.17 18.70 -31.64
CA ASP A 879 11.37 19.97 -32.37
C ASP A 879 12.80 20.11 -32.89
N ASP A 880 13.79 19.66 -32.10
CA ASP A 880 15.21 19.66 -32.51
C ASP A 880 15.43 18.75 -33.73
N ILE A 881 14.80 17.57 -33.75
CA ILE A 881 14.86 16.62 -34.88
C ILE A 881 14.25 17.26 -36.12
N ARG A 882 13.01 17.77 -36.03
CA ARG A 882 12.31 18.39 -37.16
C ARG A 882 13.08 19.59 -37.71
N LEU A 883 13.58 20.46 -36.82
CA LEU A 883 14.37 21.62 -37.22
C LEU A 883 15.69 21.20 -37.89
N PHE A 884 16.37 20.17 -37.37
CA PHE A 884 17.60 19.65 -37.96
C PHE A 884 17.36 19.15 -39.40
N PHE A 885 16.28 18.41 -39.64
CA PHE A 885 15.94 17.94 -40.98
C PHE A 885 15.44 19.05 -41.92
N LEU A 886 14.79 20.10 -41.41
CA LEU A 886 14.52 21.32 -42.18
C LEU A 886 15.82 22.01 -42.62
N ARG A 887 16.85 22.05 -41.76
CA ARG A 887 18.16 22.60 -42.12
C ARG A 887 18.86 21.76 -43.20
N ILE A 888 18.77 20.43 -43.12
CA ILE A 888 19.30 19.51 -44.16
C ILE A 888 18.69 19.82 -45.52
N ARG A 889 17.36 20.03 -45.57
CA ARG A 889 16.64 20.35 -46.81
C ARG A 889 16.96 21.75 -47.34
N THR A 890 17.22 22.71 -46.45
CA THR A 890 17.46 24.12 -46.79
C THR A 890 18.92 24.39 -47.21
N PHE A 891 19.89 23.87 -46.48
CA PHE A 891 21.31 24.20 -46.65
C PHE A 891 22.08 23.05 -47.30
N ARG A 892 21.95 22.94 -48.62
CA ARG A 892 22.47 21.81 -49.43
C ARG A 892 23.98 21.65 -49.41
N TYR A 893 24.72 22.71 -49.08
CA TYR A 893 26.18 22.70 -49.07
C TYR A 893 26.78 22.49 -47.67
N LEU A 894 25.93 22.35 -46.65
CA LEU A 894 26.35 22.01 -45.29
C LEU A 894 26.43 20.48 -45.10
N THR A 895 27.33 20.09 -44.21
CA THR A 895 27.43 18.71 -43.72
C THR A 895 26.71 18.60 -42.38
N PHE A 896 25.89 17.58 -42.24
CA PHE A 896 25.07 17.28 -41.08
C PHE A 896 25.48 15.95 -40.47
N VAL A 897 25.47 15.89 -39.15
CA VAL A 897 25.90 14.71 -38.39
C VAL A 897 24.85 14.38 -37.34
N VAL A 898 24.41 13.13 -37.30
CA VAL A 898 23.49 12.60 -36.28
C VAL A 898 24.27 11.64 -35.40
N MET A 899 24.37 11.95 -34.11
CA MET A 899 25.20 11.24 -33.13
C MET A 899 24.37 10.52 -32.07
N ASN A 900 24.85 9.36 -31.62
CA ASN A 900 24.29 8.61 -30.48
C ASN A 900 22.82 8.19 -30.68
N ILE A 901 22.43 7.76 -31.89
CA ILE A 901 21.05 7.35 -32.21
C ILE A 901 20.54 6.29 -31.23
N ASP A 902 21.42 5.41 -30.75
CA ASP A 902 21.07 4.30 -29.85
C ASP A 902 20.75 4.74 -28.41
N GLN A 903 21.14 5.96 -28.03
CA GLN A 903 20.81 6.53 -26.72
C GLN A 903 19.47 7.29 -26.74
N MET A 904 18.83 7.40 -27.91
CA MET A 904 17.58 8.11 -28.09
C MET A 904 16.39 7.27 -27.60
N HIS A 905 15.42 7.92 -26.96
CA HIS A 905 14.16 7.27 -26.59
C HIS A 905 13.45 6.73 -27.84
N HIS A 906 12.90 5.50 -27.78
CA HIS A 906 12.31 4.79 -28.93
C HIS A 906 11.37 5.65 -29.78
N ARG A 907 10.46 6.40 -29.15
CA ARG A 907 9.51 7.29 -29.85
C ARG A 907 10.21 8.38 -30.68
N LEU A 908 11.29 8.96 -30.17
CA LEU A 908 12.04 10.00 -30.89
C LEU A 908 12.91 9.37 -31.99
N ARG A 909 13.43 8.16 -31.75
CA ARG A 909 14.15 7.37 -32.77
C ARG A 909 13.25 7.06 -33.96
N GLU A 910 11.99 6.70 -33.72
CA GLU A 910 10.99 6.49 -34.78
C GLU A 910 10.74 7.75 -35.62
N ILE A 911 10.61 8.92 -34.99
CA ILE A 911 10.46 10.20 -35.70
C ILE A 911 11.70 10.51 -36.54
N LEU A 912 12.89 10.29 -35.98
CA LEU A 912 14.16 10.50 -36.68
C LEU A 912 14.30 9.59 -37.91
N LEU A 913 13.93 8.30 -37.77
CA LEU A 913 13.95 7.34 -38.88
C LEU A 913 12.90 7.68 -39.95
N ASN A 914 11.70 8.12 -39.54
CA ASN A 914 10.69 8.57 -40.49
C ASN A 914 11.16 9.78 -41.32
N GLU A 915 11.81 10.76 -40.69
CA GLU A 915 12.38 11.92 -41.39
C GLU A 915 13.53 11.52 -42.33
N GLN A 916 14.38 10.58 -41.90
CA GLN A 916 15.43 9.99 -42.74
C GLN A 916 14.85 9.31 -43.99
N ASP A 917 13.82 8.48 -43.81
CA ASP A 917 13.11 7.79 -44.91
C ASP A 917 12.46 8.78 -45.88
N GLU A 918 11.81 9.83 -45.37
CA GLU A 918 11.22 10.88 -46.20
C GLU A 918 12.29 11.61 -47.02
N LEU A 919 13.45 11.86 -46.43
CA LEU A 919 14.60 12.44 -47.13
C LEU A 919 15.14 11.55 -48.24
N THR A 920 15.10 10.23 -48.08
CA THR A 920 15.49 9.29 -49.15
C THR A 920 14.45 9.23 -50.27
N LYS A 921 13.16 9.39 -49.95
CA LYS A 921 12.05 9.35 -50.93
C LYS A 921 11.93 10.63 -51.75
N GLN A 922 12.28 11.78 -51.17
CA GLN A 922 12.29 13.06 -51.87
C GLN A 922 13.51 13.07 -52.81
N GLU A 923 13.33 12.90 -54.13
CA GLU A 923 14.38 13.02 -55.17
C GLU A 923 15.08 14.42 -55.22
N GLN A 924 14.88 15.26 -54.21
CA GLN A 924 15.43 16.60 -54.10
C GLN A 924 16.84 16.56 -53.49
N THR A 925 17.77 17.30 -54.10
CA THR A 925 19.11 17.48 -53.54
C THR A 925 19.04 18.14 -52.16
N HIS A 926 19.64 17.52 -51.15
CA HIS A 926 19.71 18.01 -49.78
C HIS A 926 21.17 18.05 -49.27
N GLY A 927 21.42 18.53 -48.05
CA GLY A 927 22.76 18.54 -47.45
C GLY A 927 23.28 17.13 -47.16
N THR A 928 24.61 16.96 -47.13
CA THR A 928 25.21 15.64 -46.84
C THR A 928 24.99 15.27 -45.37
N VAL A 929 24.40 14.10 -45.08
CA VAL A 929 24.10 13.65 -43.71
C VAL A 929 24.89 12.38 -43.36
N TYR A 930 25.53 12.36 -42.19
CA TYR A 930 26.20 11.19 -41.61
C TYR A 930 25.45 10.73 -40.36
N TYR A 931 24.97 9.49 -40.35
CA TYR A 931 24.28 8.87 -39.23
C TYR A 931 25.23 7.93 -38.49
N PHE A 932 25.45 8.20 -37.20
CA PHE A 932 26.32 7.39 -36.35
C PHE A 932 25.49 6.54 -35.38
N SER A 933 25.66 5.22 -35.48
CA SER A 933 24.98 4.26 -34.63
C SER A 933 25.88 3.04 -34.37
N ASN A 934 25.79 2.50 -33.15
CA ASN A 934 26.39 1.24 -32.72
C ASN A 934 25.57 0.04 -33.21
N GLU A 935 24.29 0.25 -33.52
CA GLU A 935 23.40 -0.75 -34.07
C GLU A 935 23.30 -0.57 -35.58
N LEU A 936 23.42 -1.64 -36.37
CA LEU A 936 23.08 -1.56 -37.79
C LEU A 936 21.57 -1.32 -37.90
N THR A 937 21.16 -0.06 -38.07
CA THR A 937 19.83 0.28 -38.58
C THR A 937 19.78 -0.13 -40.04
N THR A 938 19.55 -1.42 -40.26
CA THR A 938 19.18 -1.95 -41.57
C THR A 938 17.68 -1.82 -41.70
N SER A 939 17.25 -0.88 -42.55
CA SER A 939 16.01 -0.98 -43.32
C SER A 939 16.39 -1.26 -44.77
#